data_AF-A0A9P7DWT4-F1
#
_entry.id   AF-A0A9P7DWT4-F1
#
_cell.length_a   1.000
_cell.length_b   1.000
_cell.length_c   1.000
_cell.angle_alpha   90.00
_cell.angle_beta   90.00
_cell.angle_gamma   90.00
#
_symmetry.space_group_name_H-M   'P 1'
#
loop_
_entity.id
_entity.type
_entity.pdbx_description
1 polymer ?
#
loop_
_entity_poly.entity_id
_entity_poly.type
_entity_poly.pdbx_seq_one_letter_code
_entity_poly.pdbx_strand_id
1 'polypeptide(L)'
;MRLRARILIADLEIELHSIVRHCHSPPSSNMPTATRLLYQNLMEVDSGQLSAHIIPESNFIEEQHQLRSLLERNEGRALGLAGGFALTGELAMLAIADTSTIIIIEFELKKNKGNEHDERPVTPASERGNTAREFLTQNLLRRTTGFLYAFDVASIALALFQTLDLRIANAIDMQSVSKTRVPLTIVKQAVGDLHRVHDVNINRLFCDDTIINHLPVASSAKNGITPLALRAWIAHYLSQLSSMEDRLAQVPPVDTFRLSDEALEFLAKSSKDSYQLEQKKPAEVMRQFATSVDHRNNRIHAQVDRYQNKIRKNQHQHAFIEIGGRDGLGFTIDGQIGRSQGRTANLATTNSLNLVGKIIGSIKIVGREDPTQAESQRAQKVLEILQGLINLEHDNPWVQLIFFSSPRDDFQWPSAWTEEANDADIVRYRADRVSRPLNPSQTKAVKQMLQQSNDKRLTVIQGPPGTGKTTVIASFVQTALAGGLSGIWLIAQSNVAVKNIAEKLADIGLTKWKLLVSKDFFEYWHEHLYANIRANIIISEDFKAPNFCQELRNSPVILCTLSMLSSFALRMVGGFKAAPLRTLVIDEASQIEIGDYIPLFTSHTTIRKVCFIGDDKQLPPYGQDNIQDLKSIFEVKHLKDRAIFLDTQ
;
A
#
# COMPACT_ATOMS: atom_id res chain seq x y z
N MET A 1 -1.08 54.21 18.91
CA MET A 1 -1.49 52.81 19.19
C MET A 1 -2.32 52.19 18.05
N ARG A 2 -1.99 52.49 16.78
CA ARG A 2 -2.60 51.90 15.56
C ARG A 2 -1.57 51.66 14.43
N LEU A 3 -0.28 51.52 14.76
CA LEU A 3 0.81 51.40 13.78
C LEU A 3 1.88 50.35 14.12
N ARG A 4 1.58 49.37 14.99
CA ARG A 4 2.55 48.32 15.41
C ARG A 4 2.11 46.87 15.12
N ALA A 5 1.00 46.65 14.42
CA ALA A 5 0.48 45.31 14.12
C ALA A 5 0.61 44.90 12.63
N ARG A 6 1.35 45.67 11.83
CA ARG A 6 1.54 45.41 10.38
C ARG A 6 2.98 45.04 9.99
N ILE A 7 3.86 44.81 10.97
CA ILE A 7 5.28 44.46 10.74
C ILE A 7 5.59 43.00 11.08
N LEU A 8 4.68 42.23 11.69
CA LEU A 8 4.95 40.86 12.14
C LEU A 8 4.57 39.73 11.17
N ILE A 9 4.18 40.04 9.93
CA ILE A 9 3.81 39.03 8.91
C ILE A 9 4.78 39.04 7.71
N ALA A 10 5.59 40.08 7.54
CA ALA A 10 6.59 40.15 6.47
C ALA A 10 7.97 39.58 6.86
N ASP A 11 8.25 39.41 8.16
CA ASP A 11 9.55 38.93 8.65
C ASP A 11 9.64 37.38 8.76
N LEU A 12 8.56 36.64 8.52
CA LEU A 12 8.58 35.16 8.49
C LEU A 12 8.72 34.55 7.08
N GLU A 13 8.59 35.35 6.02
CA GLU A 13 8.81 34.91 4.63
C GLU A 13 10.19 35.28 4.07
N ILE A 14 10.99 36.08 4.79
CA ILE A 14 12.28 36.58 4.30
C ILE A 14 13.52 35.83 4.86
N GLU A 15 13.39 35.06 5.95
CA GLU A 15 14.52 34.29 6.52
C GLU A 15 14.82 32.94 5.84
N LEU A 16 14.12 32.60 4.76
CA LEU A 16 14.47 31.45 3.89
C LEU A 16 15.09 31.87 2.54
N HIS A 17 15.36 33.17 2.31
CA HIS A 17 15.84 33.67 1.00
C HIS A 17 17.10 34.53 1.00
N SER A 18 17.87 34.62 2.10
CA SER A 18 19.17 35.29 2.05
C SER A 18 20.25 34.53 2.82
N ILE A 19 21.09 33.79 2.08
CA ILE A 19 22.56 33.75 2.10
C ILE A 19 22.97 32.78 0.97
N VAL A 20 22.93 33.26 -0.28
CA VAL A 20 23.72 32.70 -1.37
C VAL A 20 24.20 33.86 -2.26
N ARG A 21 25.22 34.58 -1.81
CA ARG A 21 25.95 35.48 -2.73
C ARG A 21 26.74 34.61 -3.70
N HIS A 22 26.37 34.66 -4.97
CA HIS A 22 27.05 33.99 -6.07
C HIS A 22 28.29 34.80 -6.48
N CYS A 23 29.46 34.18 -6.48
CA CYS A 23 30.54 34.54 -7.40
C CYS A 23 30.43 33.59 -8.60
N HIS A 24 30.25 34.15 -9.79
CA HIS A 24 30.15 33.39 -11.04
C HIS A 24 31.54 33.00 -11.56
N SER A 25 31.79 31.70 -11.64
CA SER A 25 32.78 31.07 -12.53
C SER A 25 32.20 29.70 -12.93
N PRO A 26 32.42 29.23 -14.17
CA PRO A 26 31.92 27.91 -14.59
C PRO A 26 32.60 26.80 -13.78
N PRO A 27 31.90 25.74 -13.35
CA PRO A 27 32.49 24.68 -12.55
C PRO A 27 33.46 23.85 -13.40
N SER A 28 34.72 23.80 -12.96
CA SER A 28 35.69 22.79 -13.37
C SER A 28 35.28 21.42 -12.84
N SER A 29 35.60 20.36 -13.56
CA SER A 29 35.19 18.97 -13.29
C SER A 29 35.85 18.31 -12.05
N ASN A 30 36.47 19.08 -11.15
CA ASN A 30 37.24 18.59 -9.99
C ASN A 30 36.92 19.38 -8.69
N MET A 31 35.67 19.78 -8.44
CA MET A 31 35.29 20.38 -7.15
C MET A 31 34.94 19.29 -6.13
N PRO A 32 35.49 19.33 -4.89
CA PRO A 32 35.11 18.42 -3.83
C PRO A 32 33.62 18.55 -3.49
N THR A 33 32.98 17.45 -3.10
CA THR A 33 31.57 17.41 -2.71
C THR A 33 31.25 18.40 -1.59
N ALA A 34 30.20 19.19 -1.82
CA ALA A 34 29.79 20.26 -0.93
C ALA A 34 29.25 19.67 0.38
N THR A 35 30.02 19.79 1.47
CA THR A 35 29.54 19.52 2.82
C THR A 35 28.45 20.54 3.15
N ARG A 36 27.25 20.06 3.46
CA ARG A 36 26.13 20.90 3.89
C ARG A 36 25.96 20.81 5.38
N LEU A 37 25.82 21.96 6.01
CA LEU A 37 25.52 22.03 7.43
C LEU A 37 24.02 22.18 7.63
N LEU A 38 23.43 21.27 8.39
CA LEU A 38 22.00 21.19 8.64
C LEU A 38 21.70 21.44 10.12
N TYR A 39 20.54 22.01 10.36
CA TYR A 39 19.94 22.12 11.70
C TYR A 39 18.61 21.39 11.68
N GLN A 40 18.39 20.54 12.68
CA GLN A 40 17.09 19.90 12.85
C GLN A 40 16.11 20.90 13.47
N ASN A 41 14.87 20.89 13.00
CA ASN A 41 13.76 21.66 13.56
C ASN A 41 12.60 20.74 13.98
N LEU A 42 12.92 19.49 14.29
CA LEU A 42 11.96 18.44 14.60
C LEU A 42 11.56 18.47 16.07
N MET A 43 12.49 18.90 16.94
CA MET A 43 12.31 18.89 18.39
C MET A 43 13.27 19.87 19.10
N GLU A 44 12.92 20.28 20.32
CA GLU A 44 13.73 21.18 21.16
C GLU A 44 14.88 20.41 21.85
N VAL A 45 15.80 19.89 21.02
CA VAL A 45 17.05 19.21 21.41
C VAL A 45 18.24 20.02 20.95
N ASP A 46 19.22 20.22 21.84
CA ASP A 46 20.53 20.76 21.45
C ASP A 46 21.38 19.66 20.80
N SER A 47 21.11 19.39 19.52
CA SER A 47 21.81 18.37 18.74
C SER A 47 23.10 18.89 18.07
N GLY A 48 23.43 20.17 18.28
CA GLY A 48 24.45 20.85 17.49
C GLY A 48 24.14 20.87 15.99
N GLN A 49 25.17 21.18 15.20
CA GLN A 49 25.11 21.24 13.75
C GLN A 49 25.37 19.86 13.14
N LEU A 50 24.54 19.44 12.19
CA LEU A 50 24.68 18.18 11.48
C LEU A 50 25.46 18.37 10.18
N SER A 51 26.49 17.58 9.94
CA SER A 51 27.29 17.62 8.70
C SER A 51 26.78 16.58 7.71
N ALA A 52 26.17 17.03 6.62
CA ALA A 52 25.69 16.18 5.54
C ALA A 52 26.65 16.21 4.34
N HIS A 53 27.14 15.05 3.92
CA HIS A 53 27.97 14.86 2.74
C HIS A 53 27.20 14.06 1.70
N ILE A 54 27.26 14.49 0.45
CA ILE A 54 26.60 13.82 -0.67
C ILE A 54 27.69 13.23 -1.54
N ILE A 55 27.64 11.94 -1.81
CA ILE A 55 28.61 11.19 -2.61
C ILE A 55 27.88 10.62 -3.82
N PRO A 56 28.08 11.18 -5.03
CA PRO A 56 27.64 10.56 -6.26
C PRO A 56 28.31 9.19 -6.46
N GLU A 57 27.57 8.19 -6.94
CA GLU A 57 28.10 6.84 -7.19
C GLU A 57 29.32 6.85 -8.14
N SER A 58 29.36 7.78 -9.11
CA SER A 58 30.51 7.99 -10.01
C SER A 58 31.79 8.46 -9.32
N ASN A 59 31.67 9.13 -8.18
CA ASN A 59 32.77 9.69 -7.39
C ASN A 59 33.11 8.84 -6.16
N PHE A 60 32.44 7.71 -5.98
CA PHE A 60 32.52 6.92 -4.75
C PHE A 60 33.96 6.50 -4.40
N ILE A 61 34.79 6.12 -5.39
CA ILE A 61 36.17 5.67 -5.14
C ILE A 61 37.02 6.75 -4.46
N GLU A 62 36.83 8.01 -4.86
CA GLU A 62 37.61 9.16 -4.37
C GLU A 62 37.09 9.61 -2.98
N GLU A 63 35.80 9.42 -2.72
CA GLU A 63 35.11 9.98 -1.55
C GLU A 63 34.71 8.94 -0.49
N GLN A 64 34.92 7.65 -0.75
CA GLN A 64 34.58 6.54 0.17
C GLN A 64 35.18 6.69 1.57
N HIS A 65 36.25 7.47 1.73
CA HIS A 65 36.89 7.75 3.01
C HIS A 65 35.92 8.39 4.03
N GLN A 66 34.95 9.19 3.57
CA GLN A 66 33.95 9.81 4.44
C GLN A 66 32.99 8.76 5.01
N LEU A 67 32.48 7.87 4.15
CA LEU A 67 31.63 6.77 4.58
C LEU A 67 32.40 5.78 5.47
N ARG A 68 33.64 5.42 5.08
CA ARG A 68 34.49 4.52 5.86
C ARG A 68 34.72 5.06 7.27
N SER A 69 35.07 6.33 7.41
CA SER A 69 35.25 6.99 8.73
C SER A 69 33.98 6.93 9.59
N LEU A 70 32.79 7.17 8.99
CA LEU A 70 31.51 7.03 9.69
C LEU A 70 31.25 5.58 10.13
N LEU A 71 31.56 4.59 9.29
CA LEU A 71 31.33 3.18 9.61
C LEU A 71 32.30 2.66 10.68
N GLU A 72 33.58 3.02 10.60
CA GLU A 72 34.62 2.62 11.56
C GLU A 72 34.34 3.15 12.96
N ARG A 73 33.99 4.43 13.11
CA ARG A 73 33.69 5.02 14.43
C ARG A 73 32.38 4.50 15.05
N ASN A 74 31.51 3.90 14.24
CA ASN A 74 30.26 3.28 14.66
C ASN A 74 30.31 1.75 14.54
N GLU A 75 31.48 1.12 14.59
CA GLU A 75 31.58 -0.33 14.66
C GLU A 75 30.80 -0.86 15.88
N GLY A 76 29.89 -1.81 15.65
CA GLY A 76 28.99 -2.34 16.67
C GLY A 76 27.89 -1.39 17.18
N ARG A 77 27.84 -0.13 16.70
CA ARG A 77 26.83 0.85 17.09
C ARG A 77 25.70 0.95 16.06
N ALA A 78 24.59 1.51 16.50
CA ALA A 78 23.44 1.81 15.67
C ALA A 78 23.79 2.83 14.59
N LEU A 79 23.14 2.70 13.43
CA LEU A 79 23.13 3.72 12.39
C LEU A 79 21.69 3.95 11.94
N GLY A 80 21.37 5.19 11.58
CA GLY A 80 20.10 5.56 10.98
C GLY A 80 20.15 5.49 9.46
N LEU A 81 19.07 5.03 8.83
CA LEU A 81 18.92 4.97 7.37
C LEU A 81 17.67 5.71 6.90
N ALA A 82 17.73 6.22 5.67
CA ALA A 82 16.56 6.64 4.91
C ALA A 82 16.79 6.49 3.41
N GLY A 83 15.76 6.05 2.68
CA GLY A 83 15.76 5.93 1.22
C GLY A 83 15.10 7.14 0.55
N GLY A 84 15.70 7.61 -0.54
CA GLY A 84 15.11 8.58 -1.46
C GLY A 84 14.74 7.90 -2.77
N PHE A 85 13.48 8.00 -3.19
CA PHE A 85 12.93 7.21 -4.30
C PHE A 85 12.56 8.10 -5.48
N ALA A 86 12.72 7.57 -6.70
CA ALA A 86 12.16 8.17 -7.90
C ALA A 86 10.61 8.03 -7.92
N LEU A 87 9.93 8.79 -8.78
CA LEU A 87 8.47 8.65 -8.98
C LEU A 87 8.07 7.26 -9.48
N THR A 88 8.99 6.57 -10.13
CA THR A 88 8.85 5.20 -10.64
C THR A 88 9.19 4.13 -9.60
N GLY A 89 9.66 4.51 -8.40
CA GLY A 89 9.90 3.61 -7.26
C GLY A 89 11.34 3.10 -7.13
N GLU A 90 12.24 3.45 -8.04
CA GLU A 90 13.66 3.13 -7.91
C GLU A 90 14.31 3.88 -6.74
N LEU A 91 15.24 3.23 -6.04
CA LEU A 91 16.05 3.86 -5.00
C LEU A 91 17.12 4.76 -5.64
N ALA A 92 16.91 6.06 -5.60
CA ALA A 92 17.81 7.06 -6.16
C ALA A 92 18.87 7.52 -5.16
N MET A 93 18.55 7.55 -3.87
CA MET A 93 19.50 7.95 -2.82
C MET A 93 19.36 7.09 -1.56
N LEU A 94 20.46 6.90 -0.84
CA LEU A 94 20.47 6.29 0.49
C LEU A 94 21.23 7.19 1.46
N ALA A 95 20.53 7.69 2.48
CA ALA A 95 21.13 8.44 3.58
C ALA A 95 21.45 7.52 4.75
N ILE A 96 22.64 7.71 5.32
CA ILE A 96 23.21 6.97 6.44
C ILE A 96 23.63 8.00 7.47
N ALA A 97 23.13 7.90 8.69
CA ALA A 97 23.36 8.91 9.72
C ALA A 97 23.85 8.28 11.01
N ASP A 98 24.73 9.00 11.70
CA ASP A 98 24.96 8.86 13.12
C ASP A 98 24.59 10.14 13.88
N THR A 99 25.17 10.36 15.06
CA THR A 99 24.79 11.47 15.95
C THR A 99 25.01 12.85 15.32
N SER A 100 26.04 13.03 14.50
CA SER A 100 26.42 14.36 13.96
C SER A 100 26.75 14.38 12.47
N THR A 101 26.89 13.23 11.82
CA THR A 101 27.22 13.15 10.39
C THR A 101 26.18 12.35 9.63
N ILE A 102 25.84 12.84 8.44
CA ILE A 102 25.02 12.15 7.46
C ILE A 102 25.83 11.98 6.18
N ILE A 103 25.88 10.76 5.65
CA ILE A 103 26.40 10.45 4.31
C ILE A 103 25.21 10.09 3.43
N ILE A 104 25.07 10.74 2.28
CA ILE A 104 24.03 10.46 1.30
C ILE A 104 24.70 9.96 0.04
N ILE A 105 24.36 8.75 -0.38
CA ILE A 105 24.86 8.17 -1.62
C ILE A 105 23.80 8.41 -2.69
N GLU A 106 24.19 9.01 -3.81
CA GLU A 106 23.33 9.22 -4.97
C GLU A 106 23.67 8.19 -6.06
N PHE A 107 22.71 7.32 -6.37
CA PHE A 107 22.91 6.20 -7.29
C PHE A 107 22.65 6.60 -8.75
N GLU A 108 23.43 6.03 -9.66
CA GLU A 108 23.23 6.13 -11.09
C GLU A 108 22.15 5.12 -11.54
N LEU A 109 20.94 5.63 -11.75
CA LEU A 109 19.83 4.82 -12.25
C LEU A 109 20.01 4.49 -13.74
N LYS A 110 19.85 3.22 -14.10
CA LYS A 110 19.88 2.78 -15.51
C LYS A 110 18.77 3.49 -16.28
N LYS A 111 19.12 4.29 -17.29
CA LYS A 111 18.13 4.84 -18.23
C LYS A 111 17.54 3.69 -19.04
N ASN A 112 16.21 3.54 -19.04
CA ASN A 112 15.51 2.57 -19.89
C ASN A 112 15.95 2.74 -21.34
N LYS A 113 16.78 1.81 -21.84
CA LYS A 113 17.07 1.68 -23.26
C LYS A 113 15.93 0.90 -23.88
N GLY A 114 15.17 1.54 -24.75
CA GLY A 114 14.42 0.81 -25.76
C GLY A 114 15.41 0.06 -26.67
N ASN A 115 15.09 -1.20 -26.92
CA ASN A 115 15.75 -2.16 -27.82
C ASN A 115 17.06 -2.79 -27.32
N GLU A 116 16.95 -4.09 -27.02
CA GLU A 116 18.03 -5.07 -26.95
C GLU A 116 18.65 -5.26 -28.34
N HIS A 117 19.97 -5.09 -28.39
CA HIS A 117 20.99 -5.76 -29.21
C HIS A 117 22.17 -4.79 -29.34
N ASP A 118 22.99 -4.72 -28.30
CA ASP A 118 24.34 -4.18 -28.41
C ASP A 118 25.14 -4.68 -27.19
N GLU A 119 25.84 -5.80 -27.35
CA GLU A 119 26.95 -6.18 -26.48
C GLU A 119 28.05 -5.12 -26.63
N ARG A 120 27.92 -4.01 -25.89
CA ARG A 120 28.99 -3.01 -25.77
C ARG A 120 29.89 -3.38 -24.59
N PRO A 121 31.21 -3.15 -24.73
CA PRO A 121 32.16 -3.40 -23.65
C PRO A 121 31.79 -2.62 -22.39
N VAL A 122 32.01 -3.25 -21.24
CA VAL A 122 31.86 -2.68 -19.89
C VAL A 122 32.57 -1.31 -19.85
N THR A 123 31.82 -0.23 -19.65
CA THR A 123 32.38 1.12 -19.59
C THR A 123 32.94 1.40 -18.18
N PRO A 124 33.92 2.31 -18.01
CA PRO A 124 34.50 2.63 -16.70
C PRO A 124 33.49 3.07 -15.63
N ALA A 125 32.35 3.65 -16.05
CA ALA A 125 31.26 4.03 -15.14
C ALA A 125 30.58 2.80 -14.51
N SER A 126 30.46 1.69 -15.25
CA SER A 126 29.88 0.45 -14.72
C SER A 126 30.79 -0.28 -13.72
N GLU A 127 32.11 -0.19 -13.89
CA GLU A 127 33.07 -0.72 -12.89
C GLU A 127 33.07 0.10 -11.59
N ARG A 128 32.97 1.44 -11.69
CA ARG A 128 32.87 2.33 -10.53
C ARG A 128 31.58 2.10 -9.72
N GLY A 129 30.44 1.96 -10.40
CA GLY A 129 29.16 1.64 -9.75
C GLY A 129 29.19 0.29 -9.01
N ASN A 130 29.79 -0.74 -9.63
CA ASN A 130 29.98 -2.04 -8.96
C ASN A 130 30.84 -1.91 -7.70
N THR A 131 31.92 -1.11 -7.75
CA THR A 131 32.80 -0.89 -6.59
C THR A 131 32.04 -0.27 -5.40
N ALA A 132 31.18 0.73 -5.65
CA ALA A 132 30.37 1.36 -4.59
C ALA A 132 29.38 0.37 -3.95
N ARG A 133 28.70 -0.42 -4.78
CA ARG A 133 27.72 -1.43 -4.37
C ARG A 133 28.36 -2.57 -3.59
N GLU A 134 29.53 -3.04 -4.01
CA GLU A 134 30.34 -4.02 -3.28
C GLU A 134 30.76 -3.49 -1.91
N PHE A 135 31.24 -2.25 -1.84
CA PHE A 135 31.60 -1.61 -0.58
C PHE A 135 30.41 -1.55 0.38
N LEU A 136 29.24 -1.11 -0.09
CA LEU A 136 28.04 -1.04 0.73
C LEU A 136 27.61 -2.41 1.23
N THR A 137 27.67 -3.42 0.37
CA THR A 137 27.35 -4.80 0.73
C THR A 137 28.24 -5.29 1.86
N GLN A 138 29.55 -5.10 1.74
CA GLN A 138 30.53 -5.63 2.69
C GLN A 138 30.53 -4.88 4.04
N ASN A 139 30.38 -3.54 4.01
CA ASN A 139 30.66 -2.70 5.19
C ASN A 139 29.40 -2.14 5.87
N LEU A 140 28.27 -2.04 5.15
CA LEU A 140 27.03 -1.46 5.67
C LEU A 140 25.89 -2.49 5.72
N LEU A 141 25.55 -3.11 4.60
CA LEU A 141 24.30 -3.87 4.46
C LEU A 141 24.37 -5.29 5.03
N ARG A 142 25.58 -5.84 5.23
CA ARG A 142 25.83 -7.15 5.87
C ARG A 142 26.39 -7.05 7.29
N ARG A 143 26.26 -5.89 7.95
CA ARG A 143 26.75 -5.71 9.33
C ARG A 143 26.11 -6.73 10.27
N THR A 144 26.95 -7.46 11.01
CA THR A 144 26.53 -8.46 12.01
C THR A 144 26.35 -7.87 13.40
N THR A 145 26.89 -6.67 13.64
CA THR A 145 26.84 -5.94 14.91
C THR A 145 26.36 -4.52 14.69
N GLY A 146 25.51 -4.02 15.59
CA GLY A 146 24.88 -2.70 15.48
C GLY A 146 23.79 -2.70 14.40
N PHE A 147 22.53 -2.53 14.84
CA PHE A 147 21.39 -2.53 13.94
C PHE A 147 21.32 -1.27 13.08
N LEU A 148 20.72 -1.43 11.89
CA LEU A 148 20.36 -0.33 11.01
C LEU A 148 18.92 0.07 11.31
N TYR A 149 18.66 1.31 11.71
CA TYR A 149 17.32 1.79 12.07
C TYR A 149 16.75 2.67 10.97
N ALA A 150 15.54 2.38 10.51
CA ALA A 150 14.86 3.24 9.54
C ALA A 150 13.34 3.28 9.78
N PHE A 151 12.71 4.30 9.22
CA PHE A 151 11.26 4.27 8.95
C PHE A 151 11.05 3.66 7.57
N ASP A 152 10.03 2.82 7.42
CA ASP A 152 9.68 2.15 6.15
C ASP A 152 10.79 1.23 5.62
N VAL A 153 11.42 0.44 6.50
CA VAL A 153 12.55 -0.44 6.14
C VAL A 153 12.20 -1.39 5.00
N ALA A 154 10.96 -1.90 4.95
CA ALA A 154 10.51 -2.79 3.88
C ALA A 154 10.68 -2.16 2.49
N SER A 155 10.29 -0.89 2.33
CA SER A 155 10.42 -0.15 1.08
C SER A 155 11.89 0.04 0.69
N ILE A 156 12.76 0.36 1.66
CA ILE A 156 14.20 0.50 1.43
C ILE A 156 14.82 -0.85 1.02
N ALA A 157 14.51 -1.91 1.75
CA ALA A 157 15.05 -3.25 1.54
C ALA A 157 14.68 -3.82 0.16
N LEU A 158 13.41 -3.68 -0.24
CA LEU A 158 12.93 -4.17 -1.53
C LEU A 158 13.46 -3.32 -2.70
N ALA A 159 13.58 -2.00 -2.52
CA ALA A 159 14.14 -1.14 -3.56
C ALA A 159 15.65 -1.31 -3.72
N LEU A 160 16.40 -1.59 -2.64
CA LEU A 160 17.81 -2.00 -2.70
C LEU A 160 17.98 -3.22 -3.61
N PHE A 161 17.13 -4.24 -3.43
CA PHE A 161 17.18 -5.46 -4.24
C PHE A 161 16.79 -5.16 -5.70
N GLN A 162 15.62 -4.59 -5.93
CA GLN A 162 15.09 -4.41 -7.27
C GLN A 162 15.85 -3.38 -8.12
N THR A 163 16.40 -2.33 -7.51
CA THR A 163 17.07 -1.25 -8.23
C THR A 163 18.56 -1.49 -8.37
N LEU A 164 19.20 -2.01 -7.32
CA LEU A 164 20.65 -2.05 -7.19
C LEU A 164 21.22 -3.47 -7.07
N ASP A 165 20.37 -4.49 -7.03
CA ASP A 165 20.75 -5.89 -6.76
C ASP A 165 21.45 -6.05 -5.41
N LEU A 166 21.01 -5.25 -4.42
CA LEU A 166 21.57 -5.23 -3.07
C LEU A 166 20.61 -5.84 -2.05
N ARG A 167 21.16 -6.62 -1.11
CA ARG A 167 20.42 -7.21 0.00
C ARG A 167 20.86 -6.58 1.32
N ILE A 168 19.96 -6.53 2.29
CA ILE A 168 20.16 -5.91 3.61
C ILE A 168 19.81 -6.89 4.73
N ALA A 169 20.64 -6.92 5.76
CA ALA A 169 20.42 -7.66 7.00
C ALA A 169 20.35 -6.73 8.21
N ASN A 170 19.78 -7.23 9.31
CA ASN A 170 19.80 -6.57 10.62
C ASN A 170 19.25 -5.12 10.60
N ALA A 171 18.19 -4.89 9.83
CA ALA A 171 17.52 -3.60 9.77
C ALA A 171 16.23 -3.58 10.61
N ILE A 172 16.11 -2.65 11.55
CA ILE A 172 14.97 -2.50 12.45
C ILE A 172 14.04 -1.41 11.92
N ASP A 173 12.79 -1.79 11.66
CA ASP A 173 11.73 -0.85 11.29
C ASP A 173 11.20 -0.14 12.54
N MET A 174 11.52 1.15 12.66
CA MET A 174 11.14 2.01 13.79
C MET A 174 9.63 2.03 14.03
N GLN A 175 8.84 1.82 12.99
CA GLN A 175 7.38 1.88 13.09
C GLN A 175 6.76 0.62 13.68
N SER A 176 7.51 -0.48 13.75
CA SER A 176 7.03 -1.75 14.28
C SER A 176 6.83 -1.74 15.80
N VAL A 177 7.35 -0.74 16.53
CA VAL A 177 7.10 -0.58 17.98
C VAL A 177 5.67 -0.15 18.32
N SER A 178 4.88 0.32 17.32
CA SER A 178 3.53 0.82 17.51
C SER A 178 2.56 0.22 16.52
N LYS A 179 1.36 -0.16 17.00
CA LYS A 179 0.26 -0.65 16.15
C LYS A 179 -0.24 0.39 15.14
N THR A 180 -0.09 1.69 15.44
CA THR A 180 -0.55 2.74 14.53
C THR A 180 0.43 2.95 13.37
N ARG A 181 1.71 2.60 13.56
CA ARG A 181 2.82 2.85 12.62
C ARG A 181 2.99 4.31 12.18
N VAL A 182 2.28 5.27 12.79
CA VAL A 182 2.35 6.71 12.42
C VAL A 182 3.65 7.33 12.97
N PRO A 183 4.55 7.88 12.12
CA PRO A 183 5.83 8.44 12.55
C PRO A 183 5.74 9.44 13.70
N LEU A 184 4.79 10.39 13.64
CA LEU A 184 4.58 11.36 14.72
C LEU A 184 4.26 10.70 16.07
N THR A 185 3.48 9.62 16.06
CA THR A 185 3.14 8.90 17.29
C THR A 185 4.38 8.23 17.87
N ILE A 186 5.20 7.61 17.03
CA ILE A 186 6.43 6.92 17.44
C ILE A 186 7.44 7.92 17.99
N VAL A 187 7.67 9.04 17.30
CA VAL A 187 8.58 10.10 17.76
C VAL A 187 8.13 10.60 19.13
N LYS A 188 6.85 10.93 19.31
CA LYS A 188 6.34 11.37 20.63
C LYS A 188 6.48 10.32 21.72
N GLN A 189 6.22 9.04 21.41
CA GLN A 189 6.35 7.95 22.37
C GLN A 189 7.80 7.70 22.77
N ALA A 190 8.72 7.83 21.83
CA ALA A 190 10.15 7.67 22.07
C ALA A 190 10.70 8.84 22.90
N VAL A 191 10.35 10.07 22.53
CA VAL A 191 10.87 11.28 23.19
C VAL A 191 10.23 11.50 24.57
N GLY A 192 8.94 11.18 24.73
CA GLY A 192 8.21 11.41 25.97
C GLY A 192 8.29 12.88 26.41
N ASP A 193 8.64 13.10 27.67
CA ASP A 193 8.77 14.44 28.26
C ASP A 193 10.20 15.00 28.17
N LEU A 194 11.14 14.29 27.51
CA LEU A 194 12.54 14.73 27.41
C LEU A 194 12.66 16.04 26.63
N HIS A 195 11.92 16.15 25.52
CA HIS A 195 11.97 17.29 24.62
C HIS A 195 10.60 17.57 24.01
N ARG A 196 10.34 18.84 23.68
CA ARG A 196 9.14 19.20 22.94
C ARG A 196 9.30 18.79 21.46
N VAL A 197 8.33 18.06 20.94
CA VAL A 197 8.26 17.64 19.53
C VAL A 197 7.44 18.65 18.72
N HIS A 198 7.91 19.02 17.53
CA HIS A 198 7.19 19.90 16.60
C HIS A 198 6.35 19.08 15.60
N ASP A 199 5.07 18.83 15.94
CA ASP A 199 4.14 17.99 15.18
C ASP A 199 4.10 18.29 13.68
N VAL A 200 4.02 19.58 13.31
CA VAL A 200 3.94 20.03 11.91
C VAL A 200 5.19 19.63 11.13
N ASN A 201 6.36 19.76 11.74
CA ASN A 201 7.63 19.46 11.09
C ASN A 201 7.84 17.96 10.93
N ILE A 202 7.43 17.16 11.92
CA ILE A 202 7.45 15.69 11.79
C ILE A 202 6.48 15.22 10.69
N ASN A 203 5.25 15.73 10.67
CA ASN A 203 4.29 15.36 9.62
C ASN A 203 4.80 15.79 8.24
N ARG A 204 5.39 16.99 8.12
CA ARG A 204 6.00 17.44 6.87
C ARG A 204 7.18 16.55 6.44
N LEU A 205 7.98 16.08 7.39
CA LEU A 205 9.14 15.21 7.12
C LEU A 205 8.75 13.84 6.54
N PHE A 206 7.63 13.27 7.00
CA PHE A 206 7.23 11.90 6.65
C PHE A 206 6.00 11.79 5.73
N CYS A 207 5.21 12.85 5.58
CA CYS A 207 3.91 12.79 4.90
C CYS A 207 3.75 13.81 3.76
N ASP A 208 4.73 14.71 3.54
CA ASP A 208 4.68 15.65 2.44
C ASP A 208 5.37 15.05 1.20
N ASP A 209 4.55 14.58 0.26
CA ASP A 209 5.01 13.98 -1.00
C ASP A 209 5.83 14.95 -1.86
N THR A 210 5.63 16.27 -1.72
CA THR A 210 6.45 17.26 -2.43
C THR A 210 7.88 17.31 -1.90
N ILE A 211 8.08 16.85 -0.68
CA ILE A 211 9.35 16.84 0.03
C ILE A 211 10.03 15.47 -0.10
N ILE A 212 9.24 14.39 -0.16
CA ILE A 212 9.72 13.00 -0.26
C ILE A 212 10.02 12.60 -1.71
N ASN A 213 9.29 13.13 -2.70
CA ASN A 213 9.33 12.62 -4.09
C ASN A 213 9.93 13.59 -5.13
N HIS A 214 10.38 14.78 -4.75
CA HIS A 214 11.07 15.70 -5.66
C HIS A 214 12.58 15.54 -5.58
N LEU A 215 13.07 14.39 -6.06
CA LEU A 215 14.41 14.28 -6.66
C LEU A 215 14.23 14.61 -8.14
N PRO A 216 14.44 15.87 -8.59
CA PRO A 216 14.25 16.22 -9.99
C PRO A 216 15.34 15.52 -10.79
N VAL A 217 14.93 14.86 -11.87
CA VAL A 217 15.83 14.50 -12.96
C VAL A 217 16.44 15.82 -13.46
N ALA A 218 17.73 16.02 -13.18
CA ALA A 218 18.58 17.16 -13.54
C ALA A 218 18.68 18.33 -12.52
N SER A 219 19.90 18.46 -11.97
CA SER A 219 20.63 19.71 -11.63
C SER A 219 20.01 20.75 -10.67
N SER A 220 18.85 20.50 -10.07
CA SER A 220 18.23 21.37 -9.04
C SER A 220 18.04 20.64 -7.70
N ALA A 221 19.06 19.86 -7.31
CA ALA A 221 19.12 19.04 -6.09
C ALA A 221 19.31 19.87 -4.80
N LYS A 222 18.34 20.69 -4.40
CA LYS A 222 18.41 21.42 -3.12
C LYS A 222 17.30 21.11 -2.12
N ASN A 223 16.09 20.76 -2.55
CA ASN A 223 14.93 20.70 -1.63
C ASN A 223 14.72 19.32 -0.98
N GLY A 224 15.06 18.19 -1.63
CA GLY A 224 14.83 16.83 -1.10
C GLY A 224 15.93 16.26 -0.17
N ILE A 225 17.10 16.90 -0.10
CA ILE A 225 18.26 16.40 0.66
C ILE A 225 18.09 16.54 2.17
N THR A 226 17.64 17.70 2.65
CA THR A 226 17.45 17.95 4.08
C THR A 226 16.43 17.00 4.71
N PRO A 227 15.24 16.79 4.11
CA PRO A 227 14.27 15.81 4.61
C PRO A 227 14.85 14.38 4.67
N LEU A 228 15.52 13.94 3.61
CA LEU A 228 16.14 12.62 3.56
C LEU A 228 17.17 12.45 4.68
N ALA A 229 18.06 13.44 4.85
CA ALA A 229 19.07 13.45 5.91
C ALA A 229 18.46 13.41 7.31
N LEU A 230 17.43 14.24 7.55
CA LEU A 230 16.75 14.33 8.84
C LEU A 230 15.96 13.05 9.16
N ARG A 231 15.43 12.32 8.17
CA ARG A 231 14.80 10.99 8.37
C ARG A 231 15.81 9.96 8.84
N ALA A 232 17.00 9.91 8.23
CA ALA A 232 18.07 9.02 8.67
C ALA A 232 18.54 9.40 10.08
N TRP A 233 18.78 10.69 10.32
CA TRP A 233 19.24 11.18 11.63
C TRP A 233 18.23 10.92 12.75
N ILE A 234 16.93 11.19 12.55
CA ILE A 234 15.94 10.94 13.61
C ILE A 234 15.79 9.44 13.89
N ALA A 235 15.92 8.57 12.89
CA ALA A 235 15.93 7.12 13.12
C ALA A 235 17.13 6.70 14.01
N HIS A 236 18.32 7.25 13.74
CA HIS A 236 19.49 7.06 14.61
C HIS A 236 19.24 7.60 16.01
N TYR A 237 18.86 8.87 16.15
CA TYR A 237 18.66 9.54 17.44
C TYR A 237 17.67 8.79 18.34
N LEU A 238 16.51 8.40 17.79
CA LEU A 238 15.49 7.69 18.57
C LEU A 238 15.96 6.29 19.01
N SER A 239 16.82 5.63 18.22
CA SER A 239 17.38 4.32 18.60
C SER A 239 18.30 4.40 19.83
N GLN A 240 18.83 5.58 20.14
CA GLN A 240 19.73 5.81 21.27
C GLN A 240 18.99 6.18 22.57
N LEU A 241 17.68 6.39 22.52
CA LEU A 241 16.90 6.74 23.70
C LEU A 241 16.60 5.49 24.54
N SER A 242 16.85 5.57 25.85
CA SER A 242 16.56 4.47 26.79
C SER A 242 15.09 4.04 26.80
N SER A 243 14.17 4.98 26.52
CA SER A 243 12.73 4.71 26.35
C SER A 243 12.40 3.74 25.20
N MET A 244 13.34 3.56 24.26
CA MET A 244 13.18 2.75 23.07
C MET A 244 13.92 1.41 23.13
N GLU A 245 14.84 1.22 24.08
CA GLU A 245 15.69 0.02 24.18
C GLU A 245 14.86 -1.27 24.23
N ASP A 246 14.00 -1.42 25.24
CA ASP A 246 13.14 -2.59 25.40
C ASP A 246 12.15 -2.77 24.24
N ARG A 247 11.71 -1.67 23.64
CA ARG A 247 10.71 -1.69 22.56
C ARG A 247 11.33 -2.17 21.26
N LEU A 248 12.51 -1.67 20.91
CA LEU A 248 13.24 -2.02 19.71
C LEU A 248 13.83 -3.43 19.81
N ALA A 249 14.23 -3.88 21.00
CA ALA A 249 14.69 -5.25 21.24
C ALA A 249 13.62 -6.31 20.91
N GLN A 250 12.34 -5.96 20.97
CA GLN A 250 11.22 -6.84 20.63
C GLN A 250 10.85 -6.81 19.13
N VAL A 251 11.42 -5.89 18.35
CA VAL A 251 11.15 -5.78 16.93
C VAL A 251 12.06 -6.75 16.17
N PRO A 252 11.50 -7.72 15.42
CA PRO A 252 12.33 -8.58 14.59
C PRO A 252 12.99 -7.78 13.47
N PRO A 253 14.28 -8.01 13.18
CA PRO A 253 14.96 -7.33 12.09
C PRO A 253 14.49 -7.83 10.73
N VAL A 254 14.42 -6.91 9.77
CA VAL A 254 14.33 -7.20 8.35
C VAL A 254 15.66 -7.77 7.87
N ASP A 255 15.57 -8.88 7.15
CA ASP A 255 16.70 -9.60 6.60
C ASP A 255 16.33 -10.24 5.26
N THR A 256 16.77 -9.61 4.17
CA THR A 256 16.48 -10.10 2.82
C THR A 256 17.34 -11.29 2.42
N PHE A 257 18.39 -11.65 3.17
CA PHE A 257 19.21 -12.83 2.85
C PHE A 257 18.48 -14.15 3.14
N ARG A 258 17.38 -14.12 3.89
CA ARG A 258 16.56 -15.30 4.22
C ARG A 258 15.64 -15.76 3.09
N LEU A 259 15.45 -14.92 2.08
CA LEU A 259 14.52 -15.15 0.99
C LEU A 259 15.25 -15.49 -0.30
N SER A 260 14.68 -16.38 -1.11
CA SER A 260 15.17 -16.62 -2.48
C SER A 260 15.04 -15.36 -3.35
N ASP A 261 15.81 -15.32 -4.45
CA ASP A 261 15.69 -14.24 -5.44
C ASP A 261 14.27 -14.16 -6.00
N GLU A 262 13.62 -15.29 -6.31
CA GLU A 262 12.25 -15.32 -6.83
C GLU A 262 11.24 -14.72 -5.83
N ALA A 263 11.38 -15.03 -4.54
CA ALA A 263 10.54 -14.44 -3.50
C ALA A 263 10.75 -12.92 -3.40
N LEU A 264 11.99 -12.45 -3.44
CA LEU A 264 12.32 -11.03 -3.39
C LEU A 264 11.87 -10.29 -4.65
N GLU A 265 12.02 -10.88 -5.83
CA GLU A 265 11.54 -10.32 -7.10
C GLU A 265 10.03 -10.10 -7.04
N PHE A 266 9.29 -11.10 -6.58
CA PHE A 266 7.85 -10.98 -6.39
C PHE A 266 7.48 -9.88 -5.39
N LEU A 267 8.07 -9.88 -4.20
CA LEU A 267 7.77 -8.89 -3.16
C LEU A 267 8.16 -7.47 -3.58
N ALA A 268 9.32 -7.31 -4.23
CA ALA A 268 9.80 -6.02 -4.67
C ALA A 268 8.97 -5.47 -5.83
N LYS A 269 8.60 -6.32 -6.81
CA LYS A 269 7.65 -5.94 -7.86
C LYS A 269 6.32 -5.51 -7.26
N SER A 270 5.77 -6.32 -6.37
CA SER A 270 4.52 -6.03 -5.63
C SER A 270 4.59 -4.68 -4.90
N SER A 271 5.69 -4.39 -4.19
CA SER A 271 5.88 -3.12 -3.50
C SER A 271 6.02 -1.94 -4.46
N LYS A 272 6.77 -2.10 -5.56
CA LYS A 272 6.95 -1.05 -6.59
C LYS A 272 5.64 -0.70 -7.29
N ASP A 273 4.87 -1.71 -7.68
CA ASP A 273 3.56 -1.54 -8.31
C ASP A 273 2.61 -0.75 -7.38
N SER A 274 2.55 -1.13 -6.10
CA SER A 274 1.76 -0.41 -5.09
C SER A 274 2.21 1.03 -4.92
N TYR A 275 3.52 1.28 -4.86
CA TYR A 275 4.08 2.63 -4.77
C TYR A 275 3.73 3.47 -6.00
N GLN A 276 3.87 2.94 -7.21
CA GLN A 276 3.54 3.67 -8.43
C GLN A 276 2.03 3.99 -8.54
N LEU A 277 1.17 3.08 -8.08
CA LEU A 277 -0.28 3.34 -8.01
C LEU A 277 -0.59 4.48 -7.03
N GLU A 278 0.06 4.50 -5.87
CA GLU A 278 -0.06 5.58 -4.90
C GLU A 278 0.45 6.92 -5.47
N GLN A 279 1.59 6.92 -6.15
CA GLN A 279 2.15 8.11 -6.78
C GLN A 279 1.23 8.71 -7.86
N LYS A 280 0.39 7.88 -8.47
CA LYS A 280 -0.60 8.30 -9.48
C LYS A 280 -1.91 8.78 -8.88
N LYS A 281 -2.16 8.60 -7.59
CA LYS A 281 -3.31 9.23 -6.92
C LYS A 281 -3.15 10.75 -7.06
N PRO A 282 -4.20 11.47 -7.48
CA PRO A 282 -4.10 12.91 -7.71
C PRO A 282 -3.70 13.63 -6.43
N ALA A 283 -2.59 14.36 -6.48
CA ALA A 283 -2.11 15.18 -5.37
C ALA A 283 -3.00 16.41 -5.13
N GLU A 284 -3.81 16.76 -6.12
CA GLU A 284 -4.81 17.82 -6.04
C GLU A 284 -6.08 17.38 -6.76
N VAL A 285 -7.22 17.57 -6.10
CA VAL A 285 -8.54 17.29 -6.65
C VAL A 285 -9.44 18.50 -6.42
N MET A 286 -9.78 19.19 -7.49
CA MET A 286 -10.78 20.27 -7.46
C MET A 286 -12.17 19.70 -7.68
N ARG A 287 -13.10 19.99 -6.76
CA ARG A 287 -14.48 19.52 -6.85
C ARG A 287 -15.44 20.65 -6.53
N GLN A 288 -16.53 20.70 -7.28
CA GLN A 288 -17.68 21.53 -6.94
C GLN A 288 -18.67 20.69 -6.15
N PHE A 289 -19.11 21.22 -5.01
CA PHE A 289 -20.07 20.57 -4.14
C PHE A 289 -21.23 21.52 -3.89
N ALA A 290 -22.44 20.99 -3.71
CA ALA A 290 -23.49 21.79 -3.09
C ALA A 290 -23.09 22.03 -1.63
N THR A 291 -22.97 23.30 -1.23
CA THR A 291 -22.50 23.65 0.12
C THR A 291 -23.55 24.42 0.91
N SER A 292 -23.63 24.15 2.20
CA SER A 292 -24.33 25.00 3.17
C SER A 292 -23.38 25.43 4.28
N VAL A 293 -23.67 26.56 4.92
CA VAL A 293 -22.81 27.15 5.95
C VAL A 293 -23.53 27.10 7.29
N ASP A 294 -22.94 26.46 8.29
CA ASP A 294 -23.35 26.58 9.69
C ASP A 294 -22.69 27.82 10.28
N HIS A 295 -23.47 28.90 10.30
CA HIS A 295 -23.07 30.21 10.80
C HIS A 295 -22.81 30.25 12.32
N ARG A 296 -23.29 29.25 13.09
CA ARG A 296 -23.06 29.23 14.56
C ARG A 296 -21.68 28.69 14.90
N ASN A 297 -21.16 27.77 14.09
CA ASN A 297 -19.91 27.07 14.36
C ASN A 297 -18.80 27.36 13.33
N ASN A 298 -19.02 28.29 12.38
CA ASN A 298 -18.13 28.56 11.24
C ASN A 298 -17.72 27.27 10.51
N ARG A 299 -18.70 26.44 10.18
CA ARG A 299 -18.50 25.19 9.44
C ARG A 299 -19.15 25.24 8.08
N ILE A 300 -18.48 24.62 7.11
CA ILE A 300 -19.02 24.41 5.78
C ILE A 300 -19.41 22.94 5.65
N HIS A 301 -20.67 22.71 5.31
CA HIS A 301 -21.21 21.40 5.00
C HIS A 301 -21.21 21.23 3.48
N ALA A 302 -20.33 20.38 2.97
CA ALA A 302 -20.30 20.01 1.55
C ALA A 302 -21.11 18.73 1.34
N GLN A 303 -22.10 18.78 0.46
CA GLN A 303 -22.92 17.64 0.07
C GLN A 303 -22.30 16.94 -1.14
N VAL A 304 -22.15 15.63 -1.01
CA VAL A 304 -21.46 14.76 -1.96
C VAL A 304 -22.47 13.86 -2.66
N ASP A 305 -22.61 14.02 -3.97
CA ASP A 305 -23.62 13.29 -4.74
C ASP A 305 -23.17 11.89 -5.19
N ARG A 306 -21.86 11.66 -5.30
CA ARG A 306 -21.27 10.39 -5.77
C ARG A 306 -20.19 9.89 -4.82
N TYR A 307 -20.11 8.57 -4.64
CA TYR A 307 -19.12 7.93 -3.76
C TYR A 307 -17.68 8.30 -4.14
N GLN A 308 -17.36 8.35 -5.44
CA GLN A 308 -16.05 8.75 -5.96
C GLN A 308 -15.66 10.19 -5.62
N ASN A 309 -16.60 11.00 -5.13
CA ASN A 309 -16.41 12.40 -4.74
C ASN A 309 -16.36 12.56 -3.22
N LYS A 310 -16.38 11.46 -2.45
CA LYS A 310 -16.42 11.50 -0.99
C LYS A 310 -15.15 12.11 -0.42
N ILE A 311 -15.33 13.13 0.40
CA ILE A 311 -14.26 13.73 1.21
C ILE A 311 -14.12 12.90 2.49
N ARG A 312 -12.96 12.26 2.66
CA ARG A 312 -12.63 11.49 3.87
C ARG A 312 -11.82 12.35 4.82
N LYS A 313 -12.08 12.23 6.11
CA LYS A 313 -11.19 12.79 7.11
C LYS A 313 -9.85 12.05 7.00
N ASN A 314 -8.85 12.75 6.50
CA ASN A 314 -7.49 12.27 6.33
C ASN A 314 -6.56 13.14 7.18
N GLN A 315 -5.43 12.60 7.64
CA GLN A 315 -4.40 13.37 8.37
C GLN A 315 -3.60 14.32 7.46
N HIS A 316 -3.60 14.08 6.15
CA HIS A 316 -2.66 14.66 5.17
C HIS A 316 -3.34 15.44 4.04
N GLN A 317 -4.68 15.58 4.05
CA GLN A 317 -5.40 16.39 3.08
C GLN A 317 -5.85 17.73 3.65
N HIS A 318 -5.56 18.78 2.90
CA HIS A 318 -5.96 20.16 3.17
C HIS A 318 -7.04 20.57 2.17
N ALA A 319 -8.12 21.18 2.67
CA ALA A 319 -9.16 21.72 1.81
C ALA A 319 -8.97 23.23 1.67
N PHE A 320 -8.91 23.69 0.44
CA PHE A 320 -8.94 25.10 0.05
C PHE A 320 -10.34 25.39 -0.51
N ILE A 321 -11.01 26.37 0.06
CA ILE A 321 -12.39 26.69 -0.28
C ILE A 321 -12.40 28.03 -1.00
N GLU A 322 -12.80 28.01 -2.27
CA GLU A 322 -12.94 29.22 -3.07
C GLU A 322 -14.30 29.87 -2.77
N ILE A 323 -14.25 31.12 -2.31
CA ILE A 323 -15.44 31.91 -2.03
C ILE A 323 -15.59 32.95 -3.12
N GLY A 324 -16.70 32.85 -3.87
CA GLY A 324 -17.06 33.81 -4.90
C GLY A 324 -17.61 35.12 -4.29
N GLY A 325 -17.08 36.25 -4.75
CA GLY A 325 -17.66 37.58 -4.51
C GLY A 325 -18.76 37.89 -5.52
N ARG A 326 -19.73 38.75 -5.15
CA ARG A 326 -20.80 39.21 -6.05
C ARG A 326 -20.27 40.00 -7.27
N ASP A 327 -19.01 40.43 -7.23
CA ASP A 327 -18.36 41.29 -8.23
C ASP A 327 -17.20 40.60 -8.97
N GLY A 328 -17.11 39.25 -8.91
CA GLY A 328 -16.06 38.48 -9.58
C GLY A 328 -14.70 38.41 -8.86
N LEU A 329 -14.51 39.18 -7.78
CA LEU A 329 -13.34 39.07 -6.89
C LEU A 329 -13.62 38.04 -5.79
N GLY A 330 -13.17 36.81 -6.00
CA GLY A 330 -13.18 35.74 -5.00
C GLY A 330 -11.90 35.70 -4.15
N PHE A 331 -11.94 34.97 -3.04
CA PHE A 331 -10.76 34.65 -2.23
C PHE A 331 -10.83 33.22 -1.73
N THR A 332 -9.68 32.63 -1.43
CA THR A 332 -9.57 31.24 -0.95
C THR A 332 -9.36 31.22 0.56
N ILE A 333 -10.02 30.30 1.26
CA ILE A 333 -9.80 30.04 2.68
C ILE A 333 -9.33 28.62 2.93
N ASP A 334 -8.50 28.46 3.95
CA ASP A 334 -8.11 27.15 4.47
C ASP A 334 -9.25 26.51 5.27
N GLY A 335 -9.49 25.24 4.98
CA GLY A 335 -10.45 24.38 5.65
C GLY A 335 -9.76 23.09 6.11
N GLN A 336 -9.97 22.75 7.37
CA GLN A 336 -9.61 21.43 7.89
C GLN A 336 -10.78 20.46 7.69
N ILE A 337 -10.49 19.31 7.10
CA ILE A 337 -11.50 18.27 6.88
C ILE A 337 -11.88 17.64 8.22
N GLY A 338 -13.12 17.85 8.64
CA GLY A 338 -13.73 17.26 9.82
C GLY A 338 -14.31 15.86 9.53
N ARG A 339 -15.05 15.30 10.50
CA ARG A 339 -15.75 14.02 10.28
C ARG A 339 -16.81 14.20 9.18
N SER A 340 -16.79 13.32 8.20
CA SER A 340 -17.91 13.13 7.27
C SER A 340 -18.89 12.08 7.82
N GLN A 341 -20.18 12.32 7.63
CA GLN A 341 -21.27 11.39 7.94
C GLN A 341 -22.22 11.35 6.75
N GLY A 342 -22.53 10.15 6.25
CA GLY A 342 -23.36 10.02 5.07
C GLY A 342 -22.75 10.73 3.87
N ARG A 343 -23.61 11.48 3.18
CA ARG A 343 -23.27 12.30 2.01
C ARG A 343 -22.77 13.70 2.37
N THR A 344 -22.52 13.99 3.65
CA THR A 344 -22.10 15.33 4.09
C THR A 344 -20.69 15.29 4.67
N ALA A 345 -19.82 16.15 4.12
CA ALA A 345 -18.49 16.41 4.65
C ALA A 345 -18.48 17.74 5.40
N ASN A 346 -17.91 17.73 6.61
CA ASN A 346 -17.79 18.92 7.44
C ASN A 346 -16.39 19.51 7.26
N LEU A 347 -16.30 20.78 6.87
CA LEU A 347 -15.04 21.53 6.77
C LEU A 347 -15.04 22.61 7.86
N ALA A 348 -14.08 22.54 8.76
CA ALA A 348 -13.85 23.57 9.76
C ALA A 348 -12.92 24.63 9.17
N THR A 349 -13.35 25.90 9.12
CA THR A 349 -12.51 26.97 8.58
C THR A 349 -11.53 27.44 9.65
N THR A 350 -10.25 27.61 9.30
CA THR A 350 -9.19 28.01 10.24
C THR A 350 -9.32 29.46 10.72
N ASN A 351 -10.03 30.29 9.95
CA ASN A 351 -10.31 31.67 10.30
C ASN A 351 -11.77 31.85 10.72
N SER A 352 -12.00 32.62 11.79
CA SER A 352 -13.33 33.08 12.26
C SER A 352 -13.97 34.10 11.29
N LEU A 353 -13.96 33.81 9.99
CA LEU A 353 -14.51 34.67 8.96
C LEU A 353 -16.04 34.53 8.96
N ASN A 354 -16.74 35.66 8.95
CA ASN A 354 -18.19 35.67 8.76
C ASN A 354 -18.51 35.29 7.30
N LEU A 355 -19.10 34.10 7.13
CA LEU A 355 -19.47 33.51 5.84
C LEU A 355 -20.94 33.80 5.45
N VAL A 356 -21.67 34.61 6.23
CA VAL A 356 -23.07 34.97 5.94
C VAL A 356 -23.17 35.70 4.60
N GLY A 357 -23.97 35.16 3.68
CA GLY A 357 -24.26 35.76 2.38
C GLY A 357 -23.18 35.57 1.30
N LYS A 358 -22.12 34.80 1.58
CA LYS A 358 -21.06 34.47 0.61
C LYS A 358 -21.41 33.19 -0.17
N ILE A 359 -21.03 33.14 -1.45
CA ILE A 359 -21.22 31.97 -2.31
C ILE A 359 -19.93 31.16 -2.28
N ILE A 360 -20.02 29.87 -1.98
CA ILE A 360 -18.88 28.96 -2.09
C ILE A 360 -18.87 28.42 -3.53
N GLY A 361 -17.79 28.68 -4.26
CA GLY A 361 -17.67 28.33 -5.67
C GLY A 361 -17.15 26.91 -5.90
N SER A 362 -16.00 26.59 -5.30
CA SER A 362 -15.38 25.27 -5.42
C SER A 362 -14.61 24.91 -4.13
N ILE A 363 -14.38 23.61 -3.93
CA ILE A 363 -13.50 23.11 -2.88
C ILE A 363 -12.38 22.34 -3.57
N LYS A 364 -11.16 22.87 -3.44
CA LYS A 364 -9.92 22.25 -3.89
C LYS A 364 -9.30 21.46 -2.74
N ILE A 365 -9.16 20.16 -2.90
CA ILE A 365 -8.50 19.29 -1.90
C ILE A 365 -7.08 19.04 -2.38
N VAL A 366 -6.09 19.35 -1.55
CA VAL A 366 -4.67 19.14 -1.81
C VAL A 366 -4.15 18.09 -0.82
N GLY A 367 -3.35 17.15 -1.32
CA GLY A 367 -2.85 15.99 -0.60
C GLY A 367 -3.44 14.69 -1.14
N ARG A 368 -2.63 13.62 -1.15
CA ARG A 368 -3.09 12.28 -1.57
C ARG A 368 -3.97 11.65 -0.51
N GLU A 369 -4.83 10.73 -0.95
CA GLU A 369 -5.66 9.95 -0.03
C GLU A 369 -4.83 8.96 0.78
N ASP A 370 -5.17 8.80 2.06
CA ASP A 370 -4.58 7.77 2.93
C ASP A 370 -4.69 6.37 2.29
N PRO A 371 -3.72 5.48 2.55
CA PRO A 371 -3.83 4.09 2.17
C PRO A 371 -5.12 3.45 2.67
N THR A 372 -5.75 2.67 1.82
CA THR A 372 -6.88 1.81 2.18
C THR A 372 -6.45 0.71 3.16
N GLN A 373 -7.40 0.13 3.90
CA GLN A 373 -7.07 -0.99 4.80
C GLN A 373 -6.42 -2.18 4.09
N ALA A 374 -6.73 -2.40 2.81
CA ALA A 374 -6.12 -3.45 2.01
C ALA A 374 -4.64 -3.13 1.70
N GLU A 375 -4.35 -1.90 1.26
CA GLU A 375 -2.99 -1.41 1.02
C GLU A 375 -2.14 -1.47 2.31
N SER A 376 -2.69 -1.00 3.44
CA SER A 376 -1.98 -1.08 4.73
C SER A 376 -1.72 -2.51 5.18
N GLN A 377 -2.68 -3.43 4.99
CA GLN A 377 -2.48 -4.84 5.33
C GLN A 377 -1.45 -5.53 4.43
N ARG A 378 -1.41 -5.18 3.15
CA ARG A 378 -0.37 -5.64 2.23
C ARG A 378 1.01 -5.20 2.68
N ALA A 379 1.21 -3.91 2.93
CA ALA A 379 2.48 -3.39 3.42
C ALA A 379 2.91 -4.07 4.73
N GLN A 380 1.97 -4.26 5.67
CA GLN A 380 2.25 -4.96 6.93
C GLN A 380 2.66 -6.42 6.71
N LYS A 381 1.99 -7.15 5.81
CA LYS A 381 2.32 -8.56 5.53
C LYS A 381 3.65 -8.71 4.82
N VAL A 382 3.97 -7.81 3.89
CA VAL A 382 5.30 -7.75 3.25
C VAL A 382 6.39 -7.54 4.30
N LEU A 383 6.20 -6.60 5.24
CA LEU A 383 7.14 -6.40 6.33
C LEU A 383 7.29 -7.63 7.22
N GLU A 384 6.19 -8.28 7.63
CA GLU A 384 6.22 -9.50 8.43
C GLU A 384 6.97 -10.65 7.73
N ILE A 385 6.86 -10.75 6.41
CA ILE A 385 7.64 -11.71 5.60
C ILE A 385 9.13 -11.37 5.66
N LEU A 386 9.50 -10.10 5.42
CA LEU A 386 10.88 -9.62 5.46
C LEU A 386 11.52 -9.75 6.86
N GLN A 387 10.70 -9.72 7.91
CA GLN A 387 11.09 -9.94 9.31
C GLN A 387 11.23 -11.43 9.68
N GLY A 388 10.83 -12.34 8.79
CA GLY A 388 10.79 -13.78 9.05
C GLY A 388 9.65 -14.22 9.98
N LEU A 389 8.66 -13.35 10.23
CA LEU A 389 7.45 -13.70 10.99
C LEU A 389 6.47 -14.54 10.17
N ILE A 390 6.56 -14.44 8.84
CA ILE A 390 5.80 -15.26 7.89
C ILE A 390 6.81 -15.90 6.95
N ASN A 391 6.94 -17.22 6.98
CA ASN A 391 7.73 -17.93 5.99
C ASN A 391 6.93 -18.09 4.69
N LEU A 392 7.20 -17.20 3.74
CA LEU A 392 6.51 -17.17 2.45
C LEU A 392 6.73 -18.46 1.65
N GLU A 393 7.94 -19.02 1.73
CA GLU A 393 8.40 -20.10 0.86
C GLU A 393 8.10 -21.50 1.38
N HIS A 394 7.85 -21.69 2.67
CA HIS A 394 7.67 -23.02 3.27
C HIS A 394 6.31 -23.25 3.94
N ASP A 395 5.71 -22.23 4.55
CA ASP A 395 4.55 -22.44 5.43
C ASP A 395 3.21 -22.29 4.70
N ASN A 396 3.22 -21.88 3.43
CA ASN A 396 2.01 -21.51 2.71
C ASN A 396 1.94 -22.12 1.31
N PRO A 397 1.18 -23.22 1.13
CA PRO A 397 1.09 -23.89 -0.17
C PRO A 397 0.40 -23.04 -1.24
N TRP A 398 -0.49 -22.12 -0.86
CA TRP A 398 -1.13 -21.21 -1.83
C TRP A 398 -0.14 -20.22 -2.40
N VAL A 399 0.72 -19.67 -1.53
CA VAL A 399 1.74 -18.73 -1.96
C VAL A 399 2.74 -19.42 -2.88
N GLN A 400 3.24 -20.61 -2.50
CA GLN A 400 4.13 -21.43 -3.33
C GLN A 400 3.53 -21.69 -4.71
N LEU A 401 2.25 -22.07 -4.78
CA LEU A 401 1.59 -22.42 -6.03
C LEU A 401 1.29 -21.19 -6.93
N ILE A 402 0.98 -20.04 -6.33
CA ILE A 402 0.52 -18.86 -7.06
C ILE A 402 1.68 -17.97 -7.51
N PHE A 403 2.64 -17.72 -6.62
CA PHE A 403 3.65 -16.67 -6.82
C PHE A 403 4.99 -17.18 -7.34
N PHE A 404 5.24 -18.50 -7.28
CA PHE A 404 6.47 -19.11 -7.77
C PHE A 404 6.21 -19.87 -9.07
N SER A 405 7.13 -19.72 -10.03
CA SER A 405 7.01 -20.14 -11.43
C SER A 405 6.99 -21.66 -11.60
N SER A 406 7.47 -22.39 -10.60
CA SER A 406 7.31 -23.83 -10.46
C SER A 406 7.18 -24.15 -8.97
N PRO A 407 6.12 -24.85 -8.54
CA PRO A 407 6.12 -25.45 -7.21
C PRO A 407 7.41 -26.27 -7.12
N ARG A 408 8.16 -26.10 -6.02
CA ARG A 408 9.39 -26.85 -5.79
C ARG A 408 9.11 -28.35 -6.01
N ASP A 409 10.11 -29.10 -6.48
CA ASP A 409 9.93 -30.53 -6.78
C ASP A 409 9.43 -31.35 -5.56
N ASP A 410 9.61 -30.83 -4.36
CA ASP A 410 9.13 -31.36 -3.08
C ASP A 410 7.78 -30.82 -2.61
N PHE A 411 7.07 -30.02 -3.41
CA PHE A 411 5.77 -29.45 -3.06
C PHE A 411 4.75 -30.55 -2.72
N GLN A 412 4.22 -30.50 -1.50
CA GLN A 412 3.16 -31.38 -1.06
C GLN A 412 2.07 -30.58 -0.36
N TRP A 413 0.82 -30.91 -0.68
CA TRP A 413 -0.30 -30.40 0.10
C TRP A 413 -0.25 -30.97 1.52
N PRO A 414 -0.63 -30.19 2.55
CA PRO A 414 -0.71 -30.70 3.91
C PRO A 414 -1.54 -31.98 3.98
N SER A 415 -1.03 -33.03 4.64
CA SER A 415 -1.68 -34.34 4.72
C SER A 415 -3.11 -34.25 5.25
N ALA A 416 -3.33 -33.41 6.28
CA ALA A 416 -4.65 -33.13 6.86
C ALA A 416 -5.68 -32.67 5.80
N TRP A 417 -5.26 -31.95 4.75
CA TRP A 417 -6.18 -31.48 3.72
C TRP A 417 -6.58 -32.63 2.78
N THR A 418 -5.69 -33.59 2.58
CA THR A 418 -5.94 -34.76 1.72
C THR A 418 -6.90 -35.73 2.42
N GLU A 419 -6.75 -35.91 3.74
CA GLU A 419 -7.69 -36.68 4.56
C GLU A 419 -9.09 -36.05 4.57
N GLU A 420 -9.20 -34.73 4.75
CA GLU A 420 -10.47 -33.98 4.64
C GLU A 420 -11.15 -34.12 3.27
N ALA A 421 -10.37 -34.24 2.18
CA ALA A 421 -10.89 -34.32 0.81
C ALA A 421 -11.56 -35.66 0.51
N ASN A 422 -11.05 -36.76 1.07
CA ASN A 422 -11.60 -38.10 0.86
C ASN A 422 -13.05 -38.25 1.37
N ASP A 423 -13.42 -37.51 2.43
CA ASP A 423 -14.80 -37.46 2.95
C ASP A 423 -15.70 -36.48 2.16
N ALA A 424 -15.12 -35.45 1.53
CA ALA A 424 -15.85 -34.37 0.84
C ALA A 424 -16.00 -34.58 -0.69
N ASP A 425 -15.26 -35.50 -1.30
CA ASP A 425 -15.28 -35.82 -2.75
C ASP A 425 -16.61 -36.43 -3.26
N ILE A 426 -17.66 -36.41 -2.43
CA ILE A 426 -18.98 -36.98 -2.70
C ILE A 426 -19.89 -35.98 -3.45
N VAL A 427 -19.52 -34.69 -3.55
CA VAL A 427 -20.36 -33.68 -4.23
C VAL A 427 -20.24 -33.79 -5.75
N ARG A 428 -21.14 -34.58 -6.34
CA ARG A 428 -21.24 -34.78 -7.80
C ARG A 428 -22.17 -33.77 -8.44
N TYR A 429 -21.70 -33.16 -9.52
CA TYR A 429 -22.55 -32.37 -10.42
C TYR A 429 -23.67 -33.24 -11.00
N ARG A 430 -24.91 -32.73 -10.93
CA ARG A 430 -26.12 -33.37 -11.43
C ARG A 430 -26.91 -32.36 -12.26
N ALA A 431 -26.97 -32.59 -13.57
CA ALA A 431 -27.53 -31.64 -14.54
C ALA A 431 -29.03 -31.34 -14.29
N ASP A 432 -29.77 -32.30 -13.74
CA ASP A 432 -31.18 -32.19 -13.34
C ASP A 432 -31.42 -31.27 -12.13
N ARG A 433 -30.37 -30.90 -11.39
CA ARG A 433 -30.45 -30.11 -10.16
C ARG A 433 -29.98 -28.67 -10.30
N VAL A 434 -29.64 -28.24 -11.51
CA VAL A 434 -29.19 -26.88 -11.80
C VAL A 434 -30.33 -26.10 -12.41
N SER A 435 -30.56 -24.86 -11.95
CA SER A 435 -31.69 -24.04 -12.42
C SER A 435 -31.60 -23.63 -13.90
N ARG A 436 -30.42 -23.74 -14.53
CA ARG A 436 -30.20 -23.42 -15.95
C ARG A 436 -29.30 -24.48 -16.60
N PRO A 437 -29.60 -24.93 -17.83
CA PRO A 437 -28.71 -25.82 -18.57
C PRO A 437 -27.34 -25.16 -18.79
N LEU A 438 -26.27 -25.93 -18.58
CA LEU A 438 -24.90 -25.50 -18.85
C LEU A 438 -24.38 -26.16 -20.13
N ASN A 439 -23.60 -25.43 -20.90
CA ASN A 439 -22.87 -26.01 -22.03
C ASN A 439 -21.71 -26.92 -21.51
N PRO A 440 -21.02 -27.66 -22.40
CA PRO A 440 -19.93 -28.56 -21.99
C PRO A 440 -18.77 -27.87 -21.27
N SER A 441 -18.33 -26.68 -21.71
CA SER A 441 -17.21 -25.95 -21.10
C SER A 441 -17.56 -25.42 -19.70
N GLN A 442 -18.76 -24.86 -19.54
CA GLN A 442 -19.32 -24.46 -18.24
C GLN A 442 -19.51 -25.65 -17.31
N THR A 443 -20.01 -26.79 -17.81
CA THR A 443 -20.15 -28.02 -17.02
C THR A 443 -18.79 -28.54 -16.54
N LYS A 444 -17.77 -28.50 -17.40
CA LYS A 444 -16.39 -28.86 -17.04
C LYS A 444 -15.85 -27.93 -15.94
N ALA A 445 -16.09 -26.62 -16.07
CA ALA A 445 -15.69 -25.63 -15.07
C ALA A 445 -16.33 -25.91 -13.71
N VAL A 446 -17.67 -26.08 -13.65
CA VAL A 446 -18.37 -26.40 -12.39
C VAL A 446 -17.86 -27.69 -11.76
N LYS A 447 -17.66 -28.75 -12.55
CA LYS A 447 -17.10 -30.02 -12.04
C LYS A 447 -15.73 -29.83 -11.40
N GLN A 448 -14.83 -29.08 -12.04
CA GLN A 448 -13.50 -28.81 -11.46
C GLN A 448 -13.58 -27.94 -10.22
N MET A 449 -14.48 -26.95 -10.17
CA MET A 449 -14.68 -26.13 -8.96
C MET A 449 -15.16 -26.97 -7.77
N LEU A 450 -15.92 -28.05 -7.98
CA LEU A 450 -16.42 -28.93 -6.92
C LEU A 450 -15.35 -29.92 -6.41
N GLN A 451 -14.41 -30.32 -7.25
CA GLN A 451 -13.35 -31.30 -6.90
C GLN A 451 -12.41 -30.74 -5.82
N GLN A 452 -12.20 -31.51 -4.74
CA GLN A 452 -11.29 -31.15 -3.64
C GLN A 452 -9.92 -31.84 -3.74
N SER A 453 -9.71 -32.64 -4.80
CA SER A 453 -8.44 -33.30 -5.09
C SER A 453 -7.28 -32.31 -5.21
N ASN A 454 -6.10 -32.77 -4.81
CA ASN A 454 -4.87 -31.97 -4.76
C ASN A 454 -4.50 -31.30 -6.10
N ASP A 455 -4.82 -31.93 -7.23
CA ASP A 455 -4.57 -31.39 -8.58
C ASP A 455 -5.61 -30.35 -9.04
N LYS A 456 -6.70 -30.19 -8.28
CA LYS A 456 -7.81 -29.27 -8.60
C LYS A 456 -8.04 -28.20 -7.54
N ARG A 457 -7.38 -28.24 -6.37
CA ARG A 457 -7.54 -27.25 -5.29
C ARG A 457 -7.46 -25.80 -5.77
N LEU A 458 -6.61 -25.52 -6.76
CA LEU A 458 -6.60 -24.27 -7.50
C LEU A 458 -7.25 -24.50 -8.87
N THR A 459 -8.28 -23.73 -9.20
CA THR A 459 -8.93 -23.75 -10.51
C THR A 459 -8.89 -22.35 -11.11
N VAL A 460 -8.46 -22.23 -12.37
CA VAL A 460 -8.49 -20.97 -13.13
C VAL A 460 -9.46 -21.15 -14.29
N ILE A 461 -10.40 -20.22 -14.44
CA ILE A 461 -11.43 -20.23 -15.48
C ILE A 461 -11.36 -18.90 -16.23
N GLN A 462 -11.06 -18.99 -17.52
CA GLN A 462 -11.09 -17.86 -18.43
C GLN A 462 -12.39 -17.87 -19.22
N GLY A 463 -13.07 -16.72 -19.29
CA GLY A 463 -14.32 -16.60 -20.03
C GLY A 463 -14.52 -15.23 -20.69
N PRO A 464 -14.56 -15.15 -22.03
CA PRO A 464 -14.95 -13.96 -22.79
C PRO A 464 -16.28 -13.33 -22.35
N PRO A 465 -16.58 -12.07 -22.74
CA PRO A 465 -17.88 -11.45 -22.46
C PRO A 465 -19.04 -12.33 -22.95
N GLY A 466 -20.10 -12.45 -22.13
CA GLY A 466 -21.29 -13.23 -22.47
C GLY A 466 -21.19 -14.75 -22.25
N THR A 467 -20.00 -15.33 -22.07
CA THR A 467 -19.81 -16.80 -21.91
C THR A 467 -20.36 -17.42 -20.61
N GLY A 468 -21.03 -16.61 -19.77
CA GLY A 468 -21.75 -17.10 -18.60
C GLY A 468 -20.89 -17.35 -17.35
N LYS A 469 -19.77 -16.63 -17.16
CA LYS A 469 -18.93 -16.69 -15.93
C LYS A 469 -19.75 -16.70 -14.63
N THR A 470 -20.64 -15.73 -14.44
CA THR A 470 -21.51 -15.64 -13.25
C THR A 470 -22.53 -16.78 -13.18
N THR A 471 -22.95 -17.35 -14.32
CA THR A 471 -23.81 -18.54 -14.36
C THR A 471 -23.05 -19.80 -13.88
N VAL A 472 -21.76 -19.92 -14.21
CA VAL A 472 -20.88 -20.97 -13.68
C VAL A 472 -20.76 -20.86 -12.17
N ILE A 473 -20.52 -19.64 -11.64
CA ILE A 473 -20.46 -19.39 -10.19
C ILE A 473 -21.76 -19.79 -9.49
N ALA A 474 -22.91 -19.33 -10.00
CA ALA A 474 -24.20 -19.62 -9.40
C ALA A 474 -24.52 -21.13 -9.40
N SER A 475 -24.18 -21.82 -10.49
CA SER A 475 -24.38 -23.28 -10.62
C SER A 475 -23.45 -24.08 -9.70
N PHE A 476 -22.20 -23.61 -9.54
CA PHE A 476 -21.28 -24.15 -8.55
C PHE A 476 -21.85 -24.01 -7.15
N VAL A 477 -22.28 -22.81 -6.75
CA VAL A 477 -22.85 -22.55 -5.42
C VAL A 477 -24.08 -23.41 -5.17
N GLN A 478 -25.02 -23.46 -6.12
CA GLN A 478 -26.22 -24.30 -6.02
C GLN A 478 -25.87 -25.78 -5.77
N THR A 479 -24.93 -26.31 -6.56
CA THR A 479 -24.50 -27.71 -6.44
C THR A 479 -23.74 -27.98 -5.14
N ALA A 480 -22.85 -27.05 -4.75
CA ALA A 480 -22.07 -27.13 -3.52
C ALA A 480 -22.98 -27.14 -2.28
N LEU A 481 -23.97 -26.26 -2.23
CA LEU A 481 -24.95 -26.20 -1.14
C LEU A 481 -25.85 -27.44 -1.10
N ALA A 482 -26.28 -27.94 -2.27
CA ALA A 482 -27.04 -29.20 -2.35
C ALA A 482 -26.21 -30.42 -1.89
N GLY A 483 -24.88 -30.33 -2.00
CA GLY A 483 -23.91 -31.29 -1.47
C GLY A 483 -23.53 -31.07 0.00
N GLY A 484 -24.10 -30.07 0.69
CA GLY A 484 -23.82 -29.78 2.09
C GLY A 484 -22.53 -28.99 2.34
N LEU A 485 -21.89 -28.44 1.30
CA LEU A 485 -20.71 -27.59 1.48
C LEU A 485 -21.08 -26.24 2.09
N SER A 486 -20.17 -25.72 2.92
CA SER A 486 -20.29 -24.42 3.58
C SER A 486 -18.95 -23.71 3.66
N GLY A 487 -18.94 -22.44 4.08
CA GLY A 487 -17.70 -21.66 4.15
C GLY A 487 -17.22 -21.22 2.77
N ILE A 488 -18.17 -20.98 1.86
CA ILE A 488 -17.94 -20.50 0.50
C ILE A 488 -17.91 -18.98 0.54
N TRP A 489 -16.84 -18.37 0.07
CA TRP A 489 -16.73 -16.92 -0.07
C TRP A 489 -16.62 -16.56 -1.53
N LEU A 490 -17.51 -15.70 -2.00
CA LEU A 490 -17.51 -15.17 -3.37
C LEU A 490 -17.04 -13.73 -3.29
N ILE A 491 -15.89 -13.44 -3.90
CA ILE A 491 -15.29 -12.12 -3.87
C ILE A 491 -15.03 -11.59 -5.27
N ALA A 492 -14.90 -10.28 -5.37
CA ALA A 492 -14.43 -9.60 -6.58
C ALA A 492 -13.78 -8.27 -6.19
N GLN A 493 -13.16 -7.59 -7.17
CA GLN A 493 -12.55 -6.28 -6.94
C GLN A 493 -13.60 -5.20 -6.67
N SER A 494 -14.67 -5.18 -7.47
CA SER A 494 -15.69 -4.12 -7.43
C SER A 494 -16.97 -4.59 -6.75
N ASN A 495 -17.63 -3.67 -6.05
CA ASN A 495 -18.94 -3.95 -5.48
C ASN A 495 -20.00 -4.30 -6.54
N VAL A 496 -19.85 -3.80 -7.77
CA VAL A 496 -20.76 -4.10 -8.89
C VAL A 496 -20.64 -5.58 -9.29
N ALA A 497 -19.41 -6.11 -9.39
CA ALA A 497 -19.21 -7.52 -9.69
C ALA A 497 -19.81 -8.42 -8.59
N VAL A 498 -19.57 -8.10 -7.32
CA VAL A 498 -20.15 -8.86 -6.19
C VAL A 498 -21.68 -8.79 -6.17
N LYS A 499 -22.26 -7.62 -6.48
CA LYS A 499 -23.71 -7.46 -6.65
C LYS A 499 -24.25 -8.38 -7.74
N ASN A 500 -23.62 -8.42 -8.91
CA ASN A 500 -24.08 -9.23 -10.03
C ASN A 500 -24.15 -10.72 -9.65
N ILE A 501 -23.18 -11.19 -8.86
CA ILE A 501 -23.23 -12.55 -8.28
C ILE A 501 -24.43 -12.69 -7.34
N ALA A 502 -24.62 -11.75 -6.42
CA ALA A 502 -25.73 -11.77 -5.45
C ALA A 502 -27.12 -11.82 -6.14
N GLU A 503 -27.32 -10.99 -7.16
CA GLU A 503 -28.54 -10.98 -7.98
C GLU A 503 -28.72 -12.32 -8.69
N LYS A 504 -27.66 -12.87 -9.26
CA LYS A 504 -27.73 -14.17 -9.91
C LYS A 504 -28.11 -15.31 -8.95
N LEU A 505 -27.61 -15.28 -7.71
CA LEU A 505 -28.00 -16.24 -6.68
C LEU A 505 -29.48 -16.09 -6.30
N ALA A 506 -29.97 -14.85 -6.16
CA ALA A 506 -31.38 -14.57 -5.89
C ALA A 506 -32.28 -15.05 -7.05
N ASP A 507 -31.90 -14.78 -8.30
CA ASP A 507 -32.66 -15.16 -9.50
C ASP A 507 -32.86 -16.67 -9.63
N ILE A 508 -31.94 -17.48 -9.10
CA ILE A 508 -32.06 -18.95 -9.10
C ILE A 508 -32.71 -19.50 -7.82
N GLY A 509 -33.24 -18.62 -6.96
CA GLY A 509 -33.96 -18.97 -5.75
C GLY A 509 -33.08 -19.31 -4.55
N LEU A 510 -31.77 -19.06 -4.59
CA LEU A 510 -30.90 -19.26 -3.44
C LEU A 510 -31.04 -18.07 -2.48
N THR A 511 -31.31 -18.36 -1.21
CA THR A 511 -31.52 -17.34 -0.16
C THR A 511 -30.51 -17.42 0.97
N LYS A 512 -29.83 -18.56 1.15
CA LYS A 512 -28.88 -18.83 2.25
C LYS A 512 -27.49 -18.23 1.98
N TRP A 513 -27.43 -16.91 1.86
CA TRP A 513 -26.18 -16.19 1.65
C TRP A 513 -26.25 -14.79 2.26
N LYS A 514 -25.09 -14.20 2.55
CA LYS A 514 -24.98 -12.81 3.04
C LYS A 514 -23.96 -12.01 2.26
N LEU A 515 -24.30 -10.77 1.94
CA LEU A 515 -23.44 -9.80 1.26
C LEU A 515 -22.95 -8.76 2.26
N LEU A 516 -21.64 -8.75 2.52
CA LEU A 516 -20.98 -7.81 3.41
C LEU A 516 -20.53 -6.57 2.62
N VAL A 517 -20.94 -5.38 3.07
CA VAL A 517 -20.73 -4.12 2.35
C VAL A 517 -20.24 -3.03 3.30
N SER A 518 -19.41 -2.09 2.84
CA SER A 518 -19.04 -0.96 3.68
C SER A 518 -20.22 -0.01 3.83
N LYS A 519 -20.41 0.53 5.04
CA LYS A 519 -21.41 1.60 5.30
C LYS A 519 -21.29 2.71 4.26
N ASP A 520 -20.05 3.14 4.03
CA ASP A 520 -19.72 4.20 3.10
C ASP A 520 -20.18 3.93 1.67
N PHE A 521 -20.11 2.70 1.18
CA PHE A 521 -20.60 2.39 -0.15
C PHE A 521 -22.12 2.26 -0.15
N PHE A 522 -22.67 1.67 0.91
CA PHE A 522 -24.11 1.49 1.09
C PHE A 522 -24.88 2.82 1.11
N GLU A 523 -24.35 3.87 1.73
CA GLU A 523 -25.00 5.21 1.80
C GLU A 523 -25.13 5.91 0.43
N TYR A 524 -24.28 5.55 -0.53
CA TYR A 524 -24.29 6.10 -1.89
C TYR A 524 -24.99 5.17 -2.89
N TRP A 525 -25.53 4.04 -2.42
CA TRP A 525 -26.38 3.21 -3.25
C TRP A 525 -27.72 3.86 -3.53
N HIS A 526 -28.23 3.58 -4.72
CA HIS A 526 -29.62 3.84 -5.07
C HIS A 526 -30.46 2.65 -4.60
N GLU A 527 -31.22 2.82 -3.51
CA GLU A 527 -31.95 1.73 -2.83
C GLU A 527 -32.83 0.87 -3.75
N HIS A 528 -33.42 1.48 -4.79
CA HIS A 528 -34.27 0.78 -5.75
C HIS A 528 -33.54 -0.31 -6.56
N LEU A 529 -32.22 -0.21 -6.74
CA LEU A 529 -31.43 -1.21 -7.47
C LEU A 529 -31.19 -2.51 -6.69
N TYR A 530 -31.61 -2.58 -5.41
CA TYR A 530 -31.26 -3.67 -4.50
C TYR A 530 -32.44 -4.22 -3.70
N ALA A 531 -33.68 -3.82 -4.02
CA ALA A 531 -34.87 -4.23 -3.28
C ALA A 531 -34.97 -5.77 -3.12
N ASN A 532 -34.60 -6.50 -4.17
CA ASN A 532 -34.70 -7.96 -4.22
C ASN A 532 -33.64 -8.69 -3.38
N ILE A 533 -32.56 -8.01 -2.98
CA ILE A 533 -31.45 -8.62 -2.22
C ILE A 533 -31.22 -7.99 -0.84
N ARG A 534 -32.03 -6.99 -0.47
CA ARG A 534 -31.84 -6.18 0.74
C ARG A 534 -31.74 -6.99 2.02
N ALA A 535 -32.57 -8.04 2.16
CA ALA A 535 -32.62 -8.90 3.35
C ALA A 535 -31.31 -9.68 3.62
N ASN A 536 -30.46 -9.82 2.60
CA ASN A 536 -29.21 -10.55 2.69
C ASN A 536 -27.99 -9.62 2.82
N ILE A 537 -28.17 -8.30 2.90
CA ILE A 537 -27.06 -7.35 3.03
C ILE A 537 -26.78 -7.07 4.50
N ILE A 538 -25.51 -7.14 4.90
CA ILE A 538 -25.01 -6.68 6.20
C ILE A 538 -23.99 -5.58 5.95
N ILE A 539 -24.23 -4.39 6.51
CA ILE A 539 -23.30 -3.27 6.39
C ILE A 539 -22.24 -3.32 7.49
N SER A 540 -21.07 -2.76 7.23
CA SER A 540 -19.91 -2.84 8.13
C SER A 540 -20.14 -2.23 9.52
N GLU A 541 -21.11 -1.33 9.68
CA GLU A 541 -21.50 -0.78 10.97
C GLU A 541 -22.18 -1.83 11.87
N ASP A 542 -22.92 -2.76 11.26
CA ASP A 542 -23.68 -3.81 11.94
C ASP A 542 -22.81 -5.02 12.31
N PHE A 543 -21.52 -5.04 11.97
CA PHE A 543 -20.62 -6.13 12.36
C PHE A 543 -20.50 -6.30 13.88
N LYS A 544 -20.74 -5.21 14.62
CA LYS A 544 -20.74 -5.21 16.09
C LYS A 544 -22.08 -5.65 16.70
N ALA A 545 -23.11 -5.87 15.89
CA ALA A 545 -24.41 -6.30 16.37
C ALA A 545 -24.30 -7.69 17.03
N PRO A 546 -25.02 -7.95 18.15
CA PRO A 546 -24.91 -9.21 18.88
C PRO A 546 -25.22 -10.46 18.04
N ASN A 547 -26.14 -10.33 17.08
CA ASN A 547 -26.56 -11.40 16.18
C ASN A 547 -25.65 -11.59 14.95
N PHE A 548 -24.69 -10.69 14.70
CA PHE A 548 -23.87 -10.71 13.47
C PHE A 548 -23.19 -12.08 13.24
N CYS A 549 -22.49 -12.61 14.24
CA CYS A 549 -21.84 -13.91 14.13
C CYS A 549 -22.84 -15.06 13.96
N GLN A 550 -24.05 -14.95 14.51
CA GLN A 550 -25.08 -15.96 14.33
C GLN A 550 -25.62 -15.93 12.89
N GLU A 551 -25.83 -14.75 12.31
CA GLU A 551 -26.22 -14.62 10.90
C GLU A 551 -25.17 -15.19 9.96
N LEU A 552 -23.89 -14.96 10.23
CA LEU A 552 -22.79 -15.56 9.46
C LEU A 552 -22.76 -17.09 9.58
N ARG A 553 -22.93 -17.65 10.77
CA ARG A 553 -22.98 -19.12 10.97
C ARG A 553 -24.14 -19.77 10.21
N ASN A 554 -25.27 -19.07 10.12
CA ASN A 554 -26.46 -19.56 9.41
C ASN A 554 -26.35 -19.42 7.88
N SER A 555 -25.27 -18.81 7.39
CA SER A 555 -25.07 -18.46 5.98
C SER A 555 -23.87 -19.23 5.40
N PRO A 556 -24.09 -20.32 4.65
CA PRO A 556 -23.00 -21.12 4.09
C PRO A 556 -22.20 -20.40 2.99
N VAL A 557 -22.75 -19.31 2.44
CA VAL A 557 -22.13 -18.48 1.40
C VAL A 557 -22.05 -17.03 1.86
N ILE A 558 -20.85 -16.45 1.80
CA ILE A 558 -20.61 -15.04 2.08
C ILE A 558 -20.11 -14.36 0.80
N LEU A 559 -20.58 -13.15 0.54
CA LEU A 559 -20.17 -12.33 -0.59
C LEU A 559 -19.56 -11.04 -0.07
N CYS A 560 -18.43 -10.60 -0.60
CA CYS A 560 -17.85 -9.29 -0.27
C CYS A 560 -16.79 -8.88 -1.31
N THR A 561 -16.36 -7.62 -1.31
CA THR A 561 -15.17 -7.23 -2.10
C THR A 561 -13.89 -7.74 -1.43
N LEU A 562 -12.79 -7.80 -2.19
CA LEU A 562 -11.46 -8.11 -1.62
C LEU A 562 -11.08 -7.13 -0.49
N SER A 563 -11.38 -5.84 -0.67
CA SER A 563 -11.16 -4.82 0.38
C SER A 563 -11.99 -5.07 1.65
N MET A 564 -13.25 -5.51 1.52
CA MET A 564 -14.08 -5.86 2.67
C MET A 564 -13.61 -7.13 3.38
N LEU A 565 -13.08 -8.11 2.64
CA LEU A 565 -12.47 -9.30 3.21
C LEU A 565 -11.27 -8.92 4.12
N SER A 566 -10.51 -7.91 3.71
CA SER A 566 -9.43 -7.30 4.49
C SER A 566 -9.93 -6.38 5.64
N SER A 567 -11.22 -6.35 5.95
CA SER A 567 -11.74 -5.50 7.03
C SER A 567 -11.22 -5.92 8.41
N PHE A 568 -10.56 -4.99 9.12
CA PHE A 568 -10.15 -5.22 10.50
C PHE A 568 -11.34 -5.47 11.44
N ALA A 569 -12.45 -4.76 11.22
CA ALA A 569 -13.66 -4.91 12.01
C ALA A 569 -14.23 -6.34 11.92
N LEU A 570 -14.29 -6.90 10.70
CA LEU A 570 -14.76 -8.26 10.45
C LEU A 570 -13.91 -9.30 11.21
N ARG A 571 -12.59 -9.10 11.22
CA ARG A 571 -11.65 -9.97 11.93
C ARG A 571 -11.83 -9.89 13.45
N MET A 572 -11.93 -8.67 13.99
CA MET A 572 -12.02 -8.43 15.44
C MET A 572 -13.29 -8.98 16.06
N VAL A 573 -14.42 -8.92 15.36
CA VAL A 573 -15.69 -9.48 15.86
C VAL A 573 -15.77 -11.00 15.71
N GLY A 574 -14.73 -11.65 15.17
CA GLY A 574 -14.70 -13.09 14.99
C GLY A 574 -15.46 -13.59 13.75
N GLY A 575 -15.64 -12.74 12.72
CA GLY A 575 -16.39 -13.09 11.51
C GLY A 575 -15.86 -14.36 10.82
N PHE A 576 -14.54 -14.50 10.71
CA PHE A 576 -13.91 -15.70 10.13
C PHE A 576 -13.99 -16.95 11.03
N LYS A 577 -14.24 -16.80 12.34
CA LYS A 577 -14.56 -17.92 13.22
C LYS A 577 -16.02 -18.35 13.05
N ALA A 578 -16.92 -17.39 12.79
CA ALA A 578 -18.34 -17.62 12.56
C ALA A 578 -18.63 -18.23 11.18
N ALA A 579 -17.97 -17.73 10.13
CA ALA A 579 -18.01 -18.27 8.77
C ALA A 579 -16.58 -18.57 8.28
N PRO A 580 -16.03 -19.75 8.57
CA PRO A 580 -14.69 -20.13 8.12
C PRO A 580 -14.55 -20.05 6.60
N LEU A 581 -13.51 -19.37 6.13
CA LEU A 581 -13.18 -19.27 4.71
C LEU A 581 -12.53 -20.58 4.25
N ARG A 582 -13.32 -21.50 3.68
CA ARG A 582 -12.85 -22.80 3.18
C ARG A 582 -12.71 -22.84 1.66
N THR A 583 -13.73 -22.35 0.95
CA THR A 583 -13.70 -22.26 -0.52
C THR A 583 -13.80 -20.82 -0.92
N LEU A 584 -12.82 -20.35 -1.69
CA LEU A 584 -12.78 -19.00 -2.21
C LEU A 584 -13.05 -19.01 -3.71
N VAL A 585 -14.01 -18.21 -4.16
CA VAL A 585 -14.28 -17.97 -5.58
C VAL A 585 -14.09 -16.49 -5.84
N ILE A 586 -13.27 -16.17 -6.83
CA ILE A 586 -12.88 -14.80 -7.15
C ILE A 586 -13.37 -14.53 -8.57
N ASP A 587 -14.40 -13.70 -8.70
CA ASP A 587 -14.92 -13.24 -9.99
C ASP A 587 -14.19 -11.97 -10.42
N GLU A 588 -14.13 -11.74 -11.73
CA GLU A 588 -13.36 -10.64 -12.34
C GLU A 588 -11.91 -10.60 -11.82
N ALA A 589 -11.30 -11.78 -11.62
CA ALA A 589 -9.96 -11.93 -11.06
C ALA A 589 -8.86 -11.32 -11.93
N SER A 590 -9.12 -11.04 -13.21
CA SER A 590 -8.23 -10.28 -14.09
C SER A 590 -8.12 -8.80 -13.71
N GLN A 591 -9.05 -8.26 -12.92
CA GLN A 591 -9.05 -6.87 -12.46
C GLN A 591 -8.29 -6.66 -11.13
N ILE A 592 -7.69 -7.72 -10.59
CA ILE A 592 -6.98 -7.70 -9.31
C ILE A 592 -5.49 -7.94 -9.56
N GLU A 593 -4.65 -7.04 -9.05
CA GLU A 593 -3.21 -7.21 -9.10
C GLU A 593 -2.78 -8.37 -8.20
N ILE A 594 -1.86 -9.21 -8.68
CA ILE A 594 -1.50 -10.46 -8.02
C ILE A 594 -1.02 -10.28 -6.57
N GLY A 595 -0.26 -9.23 -6.28
CA GLY A 595 0.20 -8.88 -4.94
C GLY A 595 -0.92 -8.50 -3.95
N ASP A 596 -2.12 -8.13 -4.41
CA ASP A 596 -3.27 -7.88 -3.53
C ASP A 596 -3.80 -9.16 -2.87
N TYR A 597 -3.39 -10.34 -3.36
CA TYR A 597 -3.70 -11.61 -2.72
C TYR A 597 -2.75 -11.99 -1.57
N ILE A 598 -1.63 -11.28 -1.36
CA ILE A 598 -0.69 -11.58 -0.27
C ILE A 598 -1.40 -11.59 1.09
N PRO A 599 -2.16 -10.55 1.50
CA PRO A 599 -2.84 -10.56 2.80
C PRO A 599 -3.84 -11.68 2.96
N LEU A 600 -4.54 -12.03 1.88
CA LEU A 600 -5.53 -13.09 1.85
C LEU A 600 -4.87 -14.44 2.16
N PHE A 601 -3.85 -14.83 1.40
CA PHE A 601 -3.25 -16.15 1.57
C PHE A 601 -2.41 -16.25 2.84
N THR A 602 -1.81 -15.15 3.30
CA THR A 602 -1.00 -15.14 4.53
C THR A 602 -1.82 -14.96 5.82
N SER A 603 -3.05 -14.45 5.75
CA SER A 603 -3.91 -14.27 6.94
C SER A 603 -4.88 -15.42 7.21
N HIS A 604 -5.09 -16.32 6.24
CA HIS A 604 -6.14 -17.34 6.29
C HIS A 604 -5.61 -18.74 6.04
N THR A 605 -5.53 -19.55 7.09
CA THR A 605 -5.05 -20.94 7.03
C THR A 605 -6.15 -21.97 6.74
N THR A 606 -7.42 -21.53 6.72
CA THR A 606 -8.60 -22.40 6.53
C THR A 606 -8.94 -22.66 5.06
N ILE A 607 -8.32 -21.96 4.13
CA ILE A 607 -8.60 -22.08 2.69
C ILE A 607 -8.17 -23.48 2.23
N ARG A 608 -9.07 -24.21 1.57
CA ARG A 608 -8.87 -25.55 1.00
C ARG A 608 -9.05 -25.60 -0.51
N LYS A 609 -9.79 -24.63 -1.06
CA LYS A 609 -10.14 -24.51 -2.48
C LYS A 609 -10.14 -23.05 -2.91
N VAL A 610 -9.54 -22.76 -4.05
CA VAL A 610 -9.53 -21.43 -4.69
C VAL A 610 -9.92 -21.55 -6.16
N CYS A 611 -10.86 -20.74 -6.60
CA CYS A 611 -11.32 -20.66 -7.97
C CYS A 611 -11.18 -19.22 -8.48
N PHE A 612 -10.30 -18.98 -9.44
CA PHE A 612 -10.15 -17.70 -10.12
C PHE A 612 -10.97 -17.70 -11.41
N ILE A 613 -11.78 -16.67 -11.62
CA ILE A 613 -12.69 -16.54 -12.76
C ILE A 613 -12.53 -15.14 -13.32
N GLY A 614 -12.30 -15.00 -14.63
CA GLY A 614 -12.00 -13.71 -15.23
C GLY A 614 -11.66 -13.81 -16.71
N ASP A 615 -11.07 -12.75 -17.25
CA ASP A 615 -10.65 -12.68 -18.65
C ASP A 615 -9.51 -11.67 -18.84
N ASP A 616 -8.34 -12.15 -19.28
CA ASP A 616 -7.15 -11.33 -19.57
C ASP A 616 -7.30 -10.49 -20.84
N LYS A 617 -8.41 -10.62 -21.57
CA LYS A 617 -8.77 -9.78 -22.72
C LYS A 617 -9.78 -8.68 -22.41
N GLN A 618 -10.26 -8.60 -21.16
CA GLN A 618 -11.16 -7.56 -20.69
C GLN A 618 -10.41 -6.49 -19.88
N LEU A 619 -11.01 -6.02 -18.78
CA LEU A 619 -10.43 -4.98 -17.96
C LEU A 619 -9.22 -5.55 -17.20
N PRO A 620 -8.06 -4.89 -17.31
CA PRO A 620 -6.87 -5.26 -16.56
C PRO A 620 -6.97 -4.90 -15.07
N PRO A 621 -5.95 -5.24 -14.25
CA PRO A 621 -5.80 -4.68 -12.92
C PRO A 621 -5.89 -3.16 -12.92
N TYR A 622 -6.53 -2.61 -11.89
CA TYR A 622 -6.66 -1.16 -11.75
C TYR A 622 -5.30 -0.48 -11.84
N GLY A 623 -5.18 0.49 -12.76
CA GLY A 623 -3.97 1.26 -13.00
C GLY A 623 -3.04 0.71 -14.09
N GLN A 624 -3.36 -0.40 -14.77
CA GLN A 624 -2.52 -0.95 -15.84
C GLN A 624 -2.40 -0.01 -17.05
N ASP A 625 -3.42 0.80 -17.33
CA ASP A 625 -3.35 1.87 -18.36
C ASP A 625 -2.13 2.79 -18.16
N ASN A 626 -1.66 2.90 -16.91
CA ASN A 626 -0.52 3.72 -16.55
C ASN A 626 0.72 2.88 -16.17
N ILE A 627 0.57 1.63 -15.72
CA ILE A 627 1.66 0.72 -15.31
C ILE A 627 1.49 -0.56 -16.12
N GLN A 628 2.10 -0.61 -17.29
CA GLN A 628 1.87 -1.69 -18.27
C GLN A 628 2.22 -3.08 -17.72
N ASP A 629 3.16 -3.16 -16.78
CA ASP A 629 3.65 -4.41 -16.19
C ASP A 629 2.82 -4.93 -15.01
N LEU A 630 1.67 -4.33 -14.68
CA LEU A 630 0.76 -4.90 -13.68
C LEU A 630 0.24 -6.25 -14.16
N LYS A 631 0.30 -7.26 -13.28
CA LYS A 631 -0.12 -8.63 -13.58
C LYS A 631 -1.25 -9.04 -12.66
N SER A 632 -2.26 -9.68 -13.23
CA SER A 632 -3.25 -10.47 -12.51
C SER A 632 -2.81 -11.94 -12.44
N ILE A 633 -3.69 -12.79 -11.92
CA ILE A 633 -3.49 -14.24 -11.92
C ILE A 633 -3.43 -14.85 -13.33
N PHE A 634 -4.01 -14.20 -14.34
CA PHE A 634 -4.08 -14.72 -15.71
C PHE A 634 -2.81 -14.46 -16.53
N GLU A 635 -1.93 -13.57 -16.09
CA GLU A 635 -0.61 -13.33 -16.70
C GLU A 635 0.48 -14.25 -16.13
N VAL A 636 0.15 -15.06 -15.10
CA VAL A 636 1.07 -16.05 -14.53
C VAL A 636 1.09 -17.30 -15.41
N LYS A 637 2.23 -17.56 -16.04
CA LYS A 637 2.39 -18.57 -17.11
C LYS A 637 1.85 -19.96 -16.71
N HIS A 638 2.33 -20.53 -15.60
CA HIS A 638 1.94 -21.89 -15.17
C HIS A 638 0.48 -22.01 -14.75
N LEU A 639 -0.16 -20.90 -14.35
CA LEU A 639 -1.59 -20.86 -14.03
C LEU A 639 -2.44 -20.71 -15.29
N LYS A 640 -2.01 -19.85 -16.22
CA LYS A 640 -2.63 -19.65 -17.53
C LYS A 640 -2.68 -20.95 -18.33
N ASP A 641 -1.58 -21.71 -18.34
CA ASP A 641 -1.49 -22.99 -19.06
C ASP A 641 -2.48 -24.05 -18.54
N ARG A 642 -2.98 -23.88 -17.31
CA ARG A 642 -3.96 -24.78 -16.66
C ARG A 642 -5.40 -24.23 -16.70
N ALA A 643 -5.62 -23.07 -17.31
CA ALA A 643 -6.93 -22.42 -17.30
C ALA A 643 -7.98 -23.18 -18.12
N ILE A 644 -9.19 -23.26 -17.60
CA ILE A 644 -10.36 -23.77 -18.32
C ILE A 644 -10.94 -22.61 -19.13
N PHE A 645 -11.07 -22.80 -20.45
CA PHE A 645 -11.69 -21.80 -21.31
C PHE A 645 -13.20 -22.05 -21.45
N LEU A 646 -14.02 -21.01 -21.22
CA LEU A 646 -15.45 -21.00 -21.56
C LEU A 646 -15.60 -20.57 -23.03
N ASP A 647 -16.11 -21.47 -23.85
CA ASP A 647 -15.97 -21.42 -25.32
C ASP A 647 -17.24 -21.02 -26.10
N THR A 648 -18.34 -20.74 -25.41
CA THR A 648 -19.64 -20.43 -26.04
C THR A 648 -20.24 -19.15 -25.43
N GLN A 649 -20.60 -18.19 -26.27
CA GLN A 649 -21.22 -16.90 -25.90
C GLN A 649 -22.75 -16.94 -26.00
#